data_AF-A0AAJ2PJI7-F1
#
_entry.id   AF-A0AAJ2PJI7-F1
#
_cell.length_a   1.000
_cell.length_b   1.000
_cell.length_c   1.000
_cell.angle_alpha   90.00
_cell.angle_beta   90.00
_cell.angle_gamma   90.00
#
_symmetry.space_group_name_H-M   'P 1'
#
loop_
_entity.id
_entity.type
_entity.pdbx_description
1 polymer ?
#
loop_
_entity_poly.entity_id
_entity_poly.type
_entity_poly.pdbx_seq_one_letter_code
_entity_poly.pdbx_strand_id
1 'polypeptide(L)'
;MAKDVLDATKQNALNQLEKDAARAKEDVAKNPNLTKEQLEKALEGIQNDLEKAKTAINEAATSDAVQEEMNKGVTALAKDVLDAAKQDAKNKIDKEAESAKTAIDASPNLTPEEKDVAKKAVEEAAKVATDAIDKATNLSDVQTAEDNGVKAIDAEELKVTQKDAKNKIAKEAESAKKAIDTNLNLTPEEKESAKKVIDTDAQAATAAIDKASTPDAVQVEEDKGVAAINLITAKADAKGAVAAKLADEIKKLEDKQAEAEKAIDASTMTEEEKAIAKKALQDVVDKGKAELEDAARVATNEIHEATTTEKAKAAALAGEKSLTDAGKKARDAVELAKDKELAKEAIRTEEEEATKAVEKLAEDTRKAIKEDPNLSDEAKEAKIKKLTDAVRKTLATIHDNATTATQEAEKAQALADLEKAKETQKIADKAAIDELNLLVKDGELEATKRDVLNQLEKDAARAKEDIAKNPNLTKEQVDKALEDVQKDFDKAKTAINEATTPDAVQAEMDKGVAALAKDVLDAAKQDAKNKIAKDAAAAKEAIASNPNLTDAEKKTFTDAVDAEVAKANDAISAATSPADVQKEEDAGVAAIAEDVLDAAKQDAKNKIAKEVAAAKEAIDANPNLSDAEKEASKKAVDADAKAATEAIDASTSPVEAQSAEDKGVGSIAQDVLDAAKQDAKNKIAKESAAAKSAIDANPNLTPEEKESAKKAIDTDAQAATAAIDKASTPDAVQVEEDKGVAAINLITAKADAKGVIAAKLADEIKKLEDKQAEAEKAIDASTMTNEEKAIAKKALQDVVDKGKAELEAAARVATNEIHKATTAEDAKAATLAGEKSLTDTGKEARDAVELAKDKELAKEAIRTEEEEATRIVEKLAENALKAINSDPNLSDEDKQAEIKKLTDVVTKTLETIHDNATKATQEAEKTQSLADLEKVKETQKIADKAAIGGLTSLVKDGELEAMKQDAKNKIAKDAAAAKEAIGSNPNLTDAEKKTFTDAVDAEVAKANDAISAATSPADVQKEEDAGVAAIAEDVLDAAKQDAKNKIAKEVDAAKEAIDANPNLSDAEKESAKKAVDADAKAATEAIDASTSPVEAQSAEDKGVGSIAQDVLDAAKQDAKNKIAKEAESAKSVIDSNPNLTDAEKAAAKKAVDADAKAATDAIDASTSPVEAQSAEDKGVGSIAQDVLDAAKQDAKNK
;
A
#
# COMPACT_ATOMS: atom_id res chain seq x y z
N MET A 1 23.08 37.90 -48.57
CA MET A 1 23.08 36.47 -48.22
C MET A 1 23.79 36.19 -46.89
N ALA A 2 25.11 36.33 -46.76
CA ALA A 2 25.80 36.01 -45.48
C ALA A 2 25.36 36.90 -44.28
N LYS A 3 25.11 38.19 -44.52
CA LYS A 3 24.58 39.11 -43.49
C LYS A 3 23.14 38.78 -43.10
N ASP A 4 22.27 38.53 -44.08
CA ASP A 4 20.85 38.20 -43.84
C ASP A 4 20.68 36.88 -43.08
N VAL A 5 21.57 35.90 -43.31
CA VAL A 5 21.59 34.62 -42.57
C VAL A 5 22.04 34.82 -41.13
N LEU A 6 23.06 35.66 -40.88
CA LEU A 6 23.51 35.99 -39.52
C LEU A 6 22.43 36.73 -38.73
N ASP A 7 21.79 37.73 -39.35
CA ASP A 7 20.72 38.52 -38.72
C ASP A 7 19.51 37.63 -38.36
N ALA A 8 19.13 36.70 -39.25
CA ALA A 8 18.09 35.69 -38.95
C ALA A 8 18.51 34.71 -37.83
N THR A 9 19.78 34.31 -37.79
CA THR A 9 20.33 33.43 -36.74
C THR A 9 20.26 34.11 -35.36
N LYS A 10 20.65 35.39 -35.28
CA LYS A 10 20.55 36.21 -34.06
C LYS A 10 19.11 36.32 -33.58
N GLN A 11 18.18 36.63 -34.48
CA GLN A 11 16.77 36.76 -34.11
C GLN A 11 16.18 35.46 -33.55
N ASN A 12 16.53 34.31 -34.13
CA ASN A 12 16.10 33.01 -33.62
C ASN A 12 16.68 32.70 -32.24
N ALA A 13 17.97 32.98 -32.02
CA ALA A 13 18.62 32.79 -30.72
C ALA A 13 18.01 33.70 -29.64
N LEU A 14 17.72 34.96 -29.96
CA LEU A 14 17.04 35.90 -29.04
C LEU A 14 15.64 35.42 -28.67
N ASN A 15 14.83 35.00 -29.66
CA ASN A 15 13.48 34.49 -29.42
C ASN A 15 13.49 33.23 -28.53
N GLN A 16 14.48 32.34 -28.72
CA GLN A 16 14.60 31.14 -27.89
C GLN A 16 15.06 31.49 -26.47
N LEU A 17 16.06 32.36 -26.32
CA LEU A 17 16.53 32.82 -25.01
C LEU A 17 15.44 33.53 -24.20
N GLU A 18 14.57 34.31 -24.86
CA GLU A 18 13.40 34.93 -24.21
C GLU A 18 12.39 33.89 -23.70
N LYS A 19 12.17 32.80 -24.44
CA LYS A 19 11.34 31.68 -23.99
C LYS A 19 11.97 30.96 -22.80
N ASP A 20 13.28 30.70 -22.85
CA ASP A 20 14.00 30.01 -21.79
C ASP A 20 14.01 30.86 -20.50
N ALA A 21 14.16 32.18 -20.61
CA ALA A 21 14.06 33.09 -19.47
C ALA A 21 12.63 33.20 -18.91
N ALA A 22 11.60 33.16 -19.77
CA ALA A 22 10.22 33.13 -19.32
C ALA A 22 9.93 31.85 -18.50
N ARG A 23 10.43 30.70 -18.98
CA ARG A 23 10.35 29.42 -18.27
C ARG A 23 11.12 29.45 -16.95
N ALA A 24 12.34 29.98 -16.94
CA ALA A 24 13.14 30.14 -15.73
C ALA A 24 12.40 30.97 -14.66
N LYS A 25 11.75 32.07 -15.05
CA LYS A 25 10.94 32.88 -14.12
C LYS A 25 9.73 32.12 -13.58
N GLU A 26 9.09 31.31 -14.41
CA GLU A 26 7.97 30.47 -13.98
C GLU A 26 8.42 29.41 -12.97
N ASP A 27 9.55 28.75 -13.23
CA ASP A 27 10.11 27.74 -12.34
C ASP A 27 10.54 28.34 -11.00
N VAL A 28 11.13 29.54 -11.00
CA VAL A 28 11.44 30.28 -9.76
C VAL A 28 10.18 30.70 -9.01
N ALA A 29 9.11 31.09 -9.70
CA ALA A 29 7.85 31.50 -9.07
C ALA A 29 7.10 30.34 -8.39
N LYS A 30 7.42 29.09 -8.73
CA LYS A 30 6.82 27.88 -8.14
C LYS A 30 7.43 27.51 -6.78
N ASN A 31 8.55 28.12 -6.39
CA ASN A 31 9.24 27.85 -5.14
C ASN A 31 8.49 28.51 -3.95
N PRO A 32 7.76 27.74 -3.12
CA PRO A 32 6.78 28.28 -2.17
C PRO A 32 7.39 28.75 -0.85
N ASN A 33 8.64 28.39 -0.57
CA ASN A 33 9.35 28.72 0.66
C ASN A 33 10.26 29.93 0.51
N LEU A 34 10.49 30.45 -0.69
CA LEU A 34 11.15 31.73 -0.90
C LEU A 34 10.40 32.86 -0.20
N THR A 35 11.14 33.69 0.52
CA THR A 35 10.61 34.98 0.96
C THR A 35 10.37 35.88 -0.24
N LYS A 36 9.46 36.85 -0.08
CA LYS A 36 9.16 37.82 -1.13
C LYS A 36 10.42 38.51 -1.69
N GLU A 37 11.35 38.87 -0.81
CA GLU A 37 12.60 39.55 -1.17
C GLU A 37 13.58 38.63 -1.91
N GLN A 38 13.64 37.34 -1.54
CA GLN A 38 14.43 36.33 -2.26
C GLN A 38 13.86 36.04 -3.65
N LEU A 39 12.52 35.94 -3.77
CA LEU A 39 11.84 35.75 -5.04
C LEU A 39 12.08 36.93 -5.98
N GLU A 40 11.92 38.16 -5.50
CA GLU A 40 12.20 39.37 -6.28
C GLU A 40 13.65 39.40 -6.76
N LYS A 41 14.62 39.07 -5.89
CA LYS A 41 16.04 39.03 -6.24
C LYS A 41 16.39 37.95 -7.28
N ALA A 42 15.78 36.77 -7.19
CA ALA A 42 15.99 35.68 -8.16
C ALA A 42 15.43 36.04 -9.54
N LEU A 43 14.23 36.64 -9.59
CA LEU A 43 13.62 37.12 -10.82
C LEU A 43 14.42 38.28 -11.45
N GLU A 44 14.98 39.17 -10.63
CA GLU A 44 15.88 40.24 -11.08
C GLU A 44 17.20 39.69 -11.63
N GLY A 45 17.77 38.64 -11.02
CA GLY A 45 18.94 37.91 -11.54
C GLY A 45 18.70 37.37 -12.95
N ILE A 46 17.60 36.63 -13.12
CA ILE A 46 17.18 36.09 -14.42
C ILE A 46 17.01 37.20 -15.47
N GLN A 47 16.39 38.33 -15.08
CA GLN A 47 16.22 39.46 -15.99
C GLN A 47 17.57 40.07 -16.40
N ASN A 48 18.50 40.21 -15.45
CA ASN A 48 19.83 40.75 -15.74
C ASN A 48 20.65 39.84 -16.64
N ASP A 49 20.61 38.53 -16.43
CA ASP A 49 21.36 37.57 -17.24
C ASP A 49 20.73 37.36 -18.63
N LEU A 50 19.40 37.48 -18.75
CA LEU A 50 18.72 37.61 -20.04
C LEU A 50 19.23 38.82 -20.82
N GLU A 51 19.28 40.01 -20.22
CA GLU A 51 19.73 41.23 -20.92
C GLU A 51 21.21 41.14 -21.33
N LYS A 52 22.09 40.61 -20.47
CA LYS A 52 23.51 40.38 -20.82
C LYS A 52 23.65 39.44 -22.02
N ALA A 53 22.93 38.31 -22.02
CA ALA A 53 22.99 37.34 -23.10
C ALA A 53 22.39 37.89 -24.41
N LYS A 54 21.33 38.71 -24.34
CA LYS A 54 20.81 39.44 -25.50
C LYS A 54 21.84 40.40 -26.10
N THR A 55 22.57 41.15 -25.28
CA THR A 55 23.65 42.02 -25.75
C THR A 55 24.75 41.21 -26.44
N ALA A 56 25.21 40.12 -25.82
CA ALA A 56 26.28 39.27 -26.36
C ALA A 56 25.89 38.61 -27.71
N ILE A 57 24.66 38.11 -27.83
CA ILE A 57 24.12 37.56 -29.09
C ILE A 57 24.08 38.62 -30.19
N ASN A 58 23.67 39.85 -29.87
CA ASN A 58 23.62 40.95 -30.83
C ASN A 58 25.03 41.38 -31.31
N GLU A 59 26.03 41.31 -30.44
CA GLU A 59 27.43 41.66 -30.73
C GLU A 59 28.20 40.55 -31.48
N ALA A 60 27.73 39.30 -31.44
CA ALA A 60 28.38 38.17 -32.09
C ALA A 60 28.60 38.37 -33.61
N ALA A 61 29.82 38.12 -34.09
CA ALA A 61 30.21 38.40 -35.48
C ALA A 61 29.93 37.25 -36.46
N THR A 62 29.62 36.05 -35.97
CA THR A 62 29.39 34.82 -36.76
C THR A 62 28.26 33.99 -36.15
N SER A 63 27.67 33.09 -36.94
CA SER A 63 26.60 32.19 -36.47
C SER A 63 27.07 31.25 -35.35
N ASP A 64 28.32 30.79 -35.40
CA ASP A 64 28.89 29.94 -34.34
C ASP A 64 29.02 30.70 -33.01
N ALA A 65 29.45 31.98 -33.08
CA ALA A 65 29.53 32.83 -31.90
C ALA A 65 28.13 33.15 -31.33
N VAL A 66 27.10 33.28 -32.17
CA VAL A 66 25.71 33.42 -31.72
C VAL A 66 25.27 32.18 -30.92
N GLN A 67 25.60 30.98 -31.40
CA GLN A 67 25.25 29.75 -30.69
C GLN A 67 26.03 29.59 -29.38
N GLU A 68 27.31 29.97 -29.33
CA GLU A 68 28.12 29.94 -28.12
C GLU A 68 27.55 30.88 -27.04
N GLU A 69 27.22 32.11 -27.41
CA GLU A 69 26.62 33.09 -26.48
C GLU A 69 25.21 32.71 -26.04
N MET A 70 24.42 32.07 -26.93
CA MET A 70 23.14 31.48 -26.55
C MET A 70 23.31 30.38 -25.50
N ASN A 71 24.26 29.46 -25.69
CA ASN A 71 24.52 28.38 -24.73
C ASN A 71 24.98 28.93 -23.36
N LYS A 72 25.82 29.98 -23.36
CA LYS A 72 26.21 30.68 -22.12
C LYS A 72 25.01 31.31 -21.42
N GLY A 73 24.14 31.98 -22.17
CA GLY A 73 22.90 32.57 -21.65
C GLY A 73 21.96 31.54 -21.03
N VAL A 74 21.71 30.43 -21.73
CA VAL A 74 20.89 29.32 -21.21
C VAL A 74 21.51 28.70 -19.95
N THR A 75 22.84 28.57 -19.91
CA THR A 75 23.56 28.07 -18.72
C THR A 75 23.42 29.02 -17.52
N ALA A 76 23.50 30.34 -17.75
CA ALA A 76 23.31 31.34 -16.71
C ALA A 76 21.87 31.30 -16.14
N LEU A 77 20.87 31.24 -17.01
CA LEU A 77 19.46 31.11 -16.62
C LEU A 77 19.20 29.82 -15.82
N ALA A 78 19.77 28.68 -16.26
CA ALA A 78 19.65 27.42 -15.55
C ALA A 78 20.32 27.47 -14.16
N LYS A 79 21.42 28.21 -14.03
CA LYS A 79 22.08 28.45 -12.75
C LYS A 79 21.21 29.29 -11.81
N ASP A 80 20.57 30.35 -12.30
CA ASP A 80 19.67 31.18 -11.48
C ASP A 80 18.47 30.37 -10.95
N VAL A 81 17.90 29.49 -11.78
CA VAL A 81 16.82 28.57 -11.36
C VAL A 81 17.31 27.61 -10.28
N LEU A 82 18.50 27.04 -10.45
CA LEU A 82 19.10 26.14 -9.45
C LEU A 82 19.39 26.86 -8.13
N ASP A 83 19.95 28.07 -8.17
CA ASP A 83 20.25 28.87 -6.98
C ASP A 83 18.96 29.23 -6.21
N ALA A 84 17.89 29.57 -6.92
CA ALA A 84 16.58 29.82 -6.33
C ALA A 84 15.97 28.56 -5.68
N ALA A 85 16.06 27.40 -6.35
CA ALA A 85 15.61 26.12 -5.80
C ALA A 85 16.39 25.72 -4.54
N LYS A 86 17.72 25.89 -4.54
CA LYS A 86 18.55 25.69 -3.35
C LYS A 86 18.10 26.57 -2.18
N GLN A 87 17.80 27.84 -2.47
CA GLN A 87 17.35 28.76 -1.42
C GLN A 87 15.97 28.39 -0.87
N ASP A 88 15.06 27.90 -1.72
CA ASP A 88 13.75 27.40 -1.31
C ASP A 88 13.88 26.19 -0.36
N ALA A 89 14.67 25.19 -0.78
CA ALA A 89 14.93 23.99 0.00
C ALA A 89 15.56 24.31 1.36
N LYS A 90 16.53 25.24 1.41
CA LYS A 90 17.11 25.71 2.68
C LYS A 90 16.07 26.35 3.59
N ASN A 91 15.21 27.22 3.05
CA ASN A 91 14.15 27.84 3.83
C ASN A 91 13.16 26.80 4.36
N LYS A 92 12.91 25.71 3.62
CA LYS A 92 12.07 24.59 4.10
C LYS A 92 12.73 23.83 5.25
N ILE A 93 14.02 23.52 5.13
CA ILE A 93 14.80 22.88 6.21
C ILE A 93 14.81 23.76 7.47
N ASP A 94 15.01 25.07 7.33
CA ASP A 94 14.99 25.99 8.47
C ASP A 94 13.62 26.01 9.17
N LYS A 95 12.52 26.01 8.40
CA LYS A 95 11.15 25.93 8.95
C LYS A 95 10.88 24.61 9.66
N GLU A 96 11.35 23.49 9.11
CA GLU A 96 11.19 22.17 9.73
C GLU A 96 11.97 22.09 11.05
N ALA A 97 13.22 22.56 11.03
CA ALA A 97 14.06 22.62 12.22
C ALA A 97 13.45 23.50 13.33
N GLU A 98 12.90 24.66 12.99
CA GLU A 98 12.19 25.53 13.94
C GLU A 98 10.93 24.85 14.51
N SER A 99 10.17 24.14 13.68
CA SER A 99 9.00 23.37 14.12
C SER A 99 9.39 22.27 15.11
N ALA A 100 10.40 21.46 14.78
CA ALA A 100 10.92 20.42 15.66
C ALA A 100 11.46 20.97 16.98
N LYS A 101 12.22 22.09 16.95
CA LYS A 101 12.67 22.78 18.17
C LYS A 101 11.51 23.24 19.04
N THR A 102 10.43 23.73 18.44
CA THR A 102 9.22 24.15 19.15
C THR A 102 8.52 22.96 19.80
N ALA A 103 8.45 21.81 19.11
CA ALA A 103 7.91 20.57 19.65
C ALA A 103 8.74 20.06 20.84
N ILE A 104 10.08 20.10 20.73
CA ILE A 104 11.02 19.77 21.82
C ILE A 104 10.80 20.67 23.05
N ASP A 105 10.59 21.97 22.82
CA ASP A 105 10.29 22.91 23.90
C ASP A 105 8.98 22.57 24.62
N ALA A 106 7.99 22.07 23.89
CA ALA A 106 6.69 21.69 24.43
C ALA A 106 6.72 20.40 25.27
N SER A 107 7.76 19.55 25.17
CA SER A 107 7.88 18.27 25.89
C SER A 107 8.05 18.46 27.42
N PRO A 108 7.05 18.20 28.28
CA PRO A 108 7.07 18.62 29.69
C PRO A 108 7.83 17.67 30.63
N ASN A 109 8.20 16.47 30.15
CA ASN A 109 8.86 15.42 30.92
C ASN A 109 10.37 15.31 30.66
N LEU A 110 10.90 16.10 29.72
CA LEU A 110 12.33 16.31 29.52
C LEU A 110 12.90 17.40 30.42
N THR A 111 14.15 17.22 30.83
CA THR A 111 14.95 18.24 31.52
C THR A 111 15.39 19.34 30.54
N PRO A 112 15.70 20.56 31.02
CA PRO A 112 16.29 21.60 30.18
C PRO A 112 17.53 21.13 29.42
N GLU A 113 18.39 20.37 30.08
CA GLU A 113 19.63 19.83 29.50
C GLU A 113 19.34 18.83 28.36
N GLU A 114 18.34 17.96 28.52
CA GLU A 114 17.93 17.02 27.46
C GLU A 114 17.32 17.77 26.25
N LYS A 115 16.54 18.84 26.50
CA LYS A 115 15.98 19.68 25.42
C LYS A 115 17.09 20.38 24.64
N ASP A 116 18.10 20.92 25.34
CA ASP A 116 19.21 21.59 24.68
C ASP A 116 20.03 20.63 23.81
N VAL A 117 20.25 19.39 24.26
CA VAL A 117 20.91 18.34 23.45
C VAL A 117 20.09 18.01 22.21
N ALA A 118 18.78 17.83 22.35
CA ALA A 118 17.89 17.50 21.24
C ALA A 118 17.82 18.63 20.20
N LYS A 119 17.68 19.89 20.64
CA LYS A 119 17.68 21.04 19.73
C LYS A 119 18.99 21.16 18.98
N LYS A 120 20.12 20.86 19.63
CA LYS A 120 21.43 20.84 18.98
C LYS A 120 21.53 19.74 17.93
N ALA A 121 20.96 18.56 18.17
CA ALA A 121 20.90 17.49 17.18
C ALA A 121 20.04 17.88 15.96
N VAL A 122 18.90 18.57 16.18
CA VAL A 122 18.10 19.17 15.10
C VAL A 122 18.89 20.22 14.31
N GLU A 123 19.67 21.07 14.99
CA GLU A 123 20.56 22.04 14.34
C GLU A 123 21.64 21.37 13.49
N GLU A 124 22.24 20.30 13.99
CA GLU A 124 23.24 19.52 13.26
C GLU A 124 22.62 18.86 12.02
N ALA A 125 21.43 18.27 12.13
CA ALA A 125 20.70 17.67 11.01
C ALA A 125 20.33 18.71 9.93
N ALA A 126 19.80 19.86 10.35
CA ALA A 126 19.52 20.98 9.47
C ALA A 126 20.79 21.51 8.78
N LYS A 127 21.91 21.57 9.51
CA LYS A 127 23.21 21.96 8.94
C LYS A 127 23.69 20.94 7.89
N VAL A 128 23.60 19.64 8.16
CA VAL A 128 23.97 18.60 7.20
C VAL A 128 23.13 18.69 5.93
N ALA A 129 21.82 18.90 6.07
CA ALA A 129 20.90 19.07 4.94
C ALA A 129 21.22 20.32 4.11
N THR A 130 21.43 21.47 4.75
CA THR A 130 21.80 22.71 4.07
C THR A 130 23.16 22.62 3.37
N ASP A 131 24.16 21.96 3.98
CA ASP A 131 25.46 21.68 3.35
C ASP A 131 25.32 20.76 2.11
N ALA A 132 24.39 19.79 2.14
CA ALA A 132 24.08 18.93 1.00
C ALA A 132 23.37 19.68 -0.12
N ILE A 133 22.39 20.53 0.21
CA ILE A 133 21.70 21.42 -0.74
C ILE A 133 22.69 22.38 -1.40
N ASP A 134 23.67 22.91 -0.67
CA ASP A 134 24.71 23.76 -1.24
C ASP A 134 25.57 23.05 -2.29
N LYS A 135 25.90 21.78 -2.05
CA LYS A 135 26.70 20.93 -2.95
C LYS A 135 25.92 20.42 -4.15
N ALA A 136 24.58 20.45 -4.13
CA ALA A 136 23.74 19.99 -5.21
C ALA A 136 24.09 20.68 -6.53
N THR A 137 24.20 19.94 -7.63
CA THR A 137 24.62 20.48 -8.93
C THR A 137 23.47 20.64 -9.92
N ASN A 138 22.30 20.08 -9.58
CA ASN A 138 21.09 20.10 -10.37
C ASN A 138 19.85 20.06 -9.45
N LEU A 139 18.65 20.22 -10.01
CA LEU A 139 17.40 20.30 -9.24
C LEU A 139 17.03 19.00 -8.52
N SER A 140 17.38 17.84 -9.09
CA SER A 140 17.11 16.52 -8.47
C SER A 140 17.97 16.31 -7.22
N ASP A 141 19.23 16.74 -7.26
CA ASP A 141 20.14 16.70 -6.11
C ASP A 141 19.59 17.58 -4.96
N VAL A 142 19.06 18.77 -5.29
CA VAL A 142 18.45 19.69 -4.31
C VAL A 142 17.26 19.02 -3.62
N GLN A 143 16.35 18.43 -4.40
CA GLN A 143 15.16 17.77 -3.87
C GLN A 143 15.52 16.55 -3.01
N THR A 144 16.51 15.76 -3.43
CA THR A 144 16.99 14.61 -2.65
C THR A 144 17.62 15.05 -1.32
N ALA A 145 18.41 16.13 -1.33
CA ALA A 145 19.03 16.67 -0.12
C ALA A 145 17.97 17.26 0.84
N GLU A 146 16.94 17.91 0.30
CA GLU A 146 15.79 18.41 1.05
C GLU A 146 15.02 17.27 1.73
N ASP A 147 14.60 16.25 0.98
CA ASP A 147 13.82 15.13 1.50
C ASP A 147 14.57 14.35 2.59
N ASN A 148 15.88 14.14 2.39
CA ASN A 148 16.73 13.50 3.38
C ASN A 148 16.91 14.38 4.63
N GLY A 149 16.99 15.70 4.44
CA GLY A 149 17.10 16.66 5.53
C GLY A 149 15.85 16.70 6.41
N VAL A 150 14.66 16.76 5.80
CA VAL A 150 13.38 16.69 6.52
C VAL A 150 13.28 15.39 7.32
N LYS A 151 13.54 14.23 6.69
CA LYS A 151 13.52 12.93 7.38
C LYS A 151 14.49 12.87 8.56
N ALA A 152 15.67 13.50 8.45
CA ALA A 152 16.65 13.51 9.53
C ALA A 152 16.19 14.39 10.71
N ILE A 153 15.52 15.51 10.44
CA ILE A 153 14.92 16.38 11.46
C ILE A 153 13.75 15.68 12.15
N ASP A 154 12.82 15.12 11.38
CA ASP A 154 11.66 14.38 11.89
C ASP A 154 12.07 13.20 12.78
N ALA A 155 13.14 12.49 12.41
CA ALA A 155 13.68 11.39 13.19
C ALA A 155 14.23 11.87 14.55
N GLU A 156 14.78 13.08 14.62
CA GLU A 156 15.27 13.64 15.88
C GLU A 156 14.11 14.12 16.77
N GLU A 157 13.07 14.72 16.19
CA GLU A 157 11.82 15.03 16.91
C GLU A 157 11.17 13.77 17.49
N LEU A 158 11.08 12.68 16.70
CA LEU A 158 10.49 11.43 17.15
C LEU A 158 11.21 10.85 18.38
N LYS A 159 12.55 10.85 18.39
CA LYS A 159 13.35 10.38 19.54
C LYS A 159 13.01 11.16 20.81
N VAL A 160 12.78 12.47 20.67
CA VAL A 160 12.42 13.36 21.78
C VAL A 160 11.03 13.02 22.28
N THR A 161 10.04 12.87 21.41
CA THR A 161 8.67 12.48 21.81
C THR A 161 8.67 11.13 22.52
N GLN A 162 9.39 10.14 21.99
CA GLN A 162 9.55 8.83 22.63
C GLN A 162 10.20 8.96 24.01
N LYS A 163 11.25 9.79 24.14
CA LYS A 163 11.94 10.00 25.41
C LYS A 163 11.05 10.70 26.44
N ASP A 164 10.29 11.72 26.04
CA ASP A 164 9.34 12.42 26.90
C ASP A 164 8.25 11.48 27.44
N ALA A 165 7.66 10.68 26.55
CA ALA A 165 6.62 9.71 26.90
C ALA A 165 7.14 8.63 27.87
N LYS A 166 8.36 8.10 27.63
CA LYS A 166 8.99 7.16 28.57
C LYS A 166 9.25 7.78 29.93
N ASN A 167 9.71 9.04 29.96
CA ASN A 167 9.89 9.77 31.21
C ASN A 167 8.55 9.97 31.94
N LYS A 168 7.44 10.18 31.24
CA LYS A 168 6.09 10.23 31.82
C LYS A 168 5.66 8.88 32.40
N ILE A 169 5.85 7.79 31.67
CA ILE A 169 5.56 6.42 32.16
C ILE A 169 6.39 6.11 33.41
N ALA A 170 7.68 6.45 33.43
CA ALA A 170 8.53 6.25 34.59
C ALA A 170 8.03 7.05 35.82
N LYS A 171 7.64 8.32 35.64
CA LYS A 171 7.05 9.15 36.71
C LYS A 171 5.73 8.59 37.22
N GLU A 172 4.87 8.11 36.33
CA GLU A 172 3.57 7.53 36.69
C GLU A 172 3.77 6.21 37.46
N ALA A 173 4.68 5.36 37.00
CA ALA A 173 5.06 4.12 37.67
C ALA A 173 5.61 4.40 39.07
N GLU A 174 6.52 5.38 39.22
CA GLU A 174 7.06 5.75 40.53
C GLU A 174 5.96 6.29 41.47
N SER A 175 5.06 7.11 40.94
CA SER A 175 3.91 7.65 41.69
C SER A 175 2.96 6.54 42.15
N ALA A 176 2.65 5.59 41.26
CA ALA A 176 1.85 4.41 41.57
C ALA A 176 2.51 3.55 42.65
N LYS A 177 3.81 3.26 42.55
CA LYS A 177 4.54 2.51 43.58
C LYS A 177 4.51 3.19 44.95
N LYS A 178 4.65 4.52 45.00
CA LYS A 178 4.51 5.30 46.23
C LYS A 178 3.10 5.18 46.82
N ALA A 179 2.06 5.24 45.98
CA ALA A 179 0.68 5.04 46.43
C ALA A 179 0.48 3.64 47.04
N ILE A 180 0.99 2.59 46.38
CA ILE A 180 0.97 1.21 46.90
C ILE A 180 1.70 1.09 48.25
N ASP A 181 2.88 1.71 48.38
CA ASP A 181 3.66 1.67 49.62
C ASP A 181 2.91 2.27 50.82
N THR A 182 2.23 3.40 50.59
CA THR A 182 1.49 4.12 51.63
C THR A 182 0.14 3.50 51.98
N ASN A 183 -0.36 2.55 51.18
CA ASN A 183 -1.63 1.89 51.45
C ASN A 183 -1.51 0.95 52.68
N LEU A 184 -2.14 1.32 53.80
CA LEU A 184 -2.05 0.58 55.06
C LEU A 184 -2.87 -0.72 55.09
N ASN A 185 -3.73 -0.93 54.11
CA ASN A 185 -4.69 -2.03 54.09
C ASN A 185 -4.23 -3.21 53.21
N LEU A 186 -3.04 -3.12 52.62
CA LEU A 186 -2.40 -4.19 51.86
C LEU A 186 -1.30 -4.85 52.69
N THR A 187 -1.17 -6.17 52.53
CA THR A 187 -0.05 -6.92 53.10
C THR A 187 1.27 -6.61 52.37
N PRO A 188 2.44 -6.82 53.01
CA PRO A 188 3.73 -6.66 52.36
C PRO A 188 3.84 -7.44 51.02
N GLU A 189 3.32 -8.66 50.98
CA GLU A 189 3.34 -9.54 49.80
C GLU A 189 2.48 -9.00 48.65
N GLU A 190 1.32 -8.41 48.97
CA GLU A 190 0.44 -7.80 47.98
C GLU A 190 1.01 -6.48 47.42
N LYS A 191 1.69 -5.69 48.27
CA LYS A 191 2.39 -4.48 47.83
C LYS A 191 3.49 -4.83 46.85
N GLU A 192 4.30 -5.84 47.18
CA GLU A 192 5.39 -6.28 46.31
C GLU A 192 4.86 -6.83 44.98
N SER A 193 3.78 -7.62 45.03
CA SER A 193 3.12 -8.12 43.83
C SER A 193 2.59 -6.98 42.93
N ALA A 194 1.93 -5.97 43.51
CA ALA A 194 1.42 -4.83 42.75
C ALA A 194 2.55 -3.98 42.13
N LYS A 195 3.65 -3.76 42.85
CA LYS A 195 4.82 -3.04 42.33
C LYS A 195 5.47 -3.77 41.15
N LYS A 196 5.56 -5.09 41.21
CA LYS A 196 6.09 -5.91 40.11
C LYS A 196 5.22 -5.83 38.86
N VAL A 197 3.90 -5.79 39.01
CA VAL A 197 2.98 -5.59 37.88
C VAL A 197 3.15 -4.17 37.32
N ILE A 198 3.31 -3.15 38.17
CA ILE A 198 3.61 -1.78 37.73
C ILE A 198 4.91 -1.73 36.91
N ASP A 199 5.97 -2.41 37.36
CA ASP A 199 7.23 -2.51 36.61
C ASP A 199 7.06 -3.19 35.25
N THR A 200 6.28 -4.27 35.23
CA THR A 200 6.00 -5.03 34.00
C THR A 200 5.22 -4.17 32.99
N ASP A 201 4.17 -3.49 33.44
CA ASP A 201 3.34 -2.65 32.56
C ASP A 201 4.10 -1.39 32.11
N ALA A 202 4.96 -0.81 32.97
CA ALA A 202 5.82 0.30 32.60
C ALA A 202 6.88 -0.10 31.55
N GLN A 203 7.45 -1.31 31.66
CA GLN A 203 8.35 -1.86 30.65
C GLN A 203 7.62 -2.15 29.34
N ALA A 204 6.42 -2.73 29.40
CA ALA A 204 5.60 -3.00 28.22
C ALA A 204 5.21 -1.71 27.50
N ALA A 205 4.80 -0.67 28.23
CA ALA A 205 4.51 0.66 27.69
C ALA A 205 5.77 1.29 27.06
N THR A 206 6.92 1.20 27.72
CA THR A 206 8.20 1.69 27.18
C THR A 206 8.56 1.00 25.87
N ALA A 207 8.42 -0.33 25.79
CA ALA A 207 8.69 -1.10 24.58
C ALA A 207 7.69 -0.81 23.45
N ALA A 208 6.43 -0.48 23.78
CA ALA A 208 5.44 -0.04 22.80
C ALA A 208 5.76 1.36 22.25
N ILE A 209 6.16 2.29 23.12
CA ILE A 209 6.62 3.63 22.75
C ILE A 209 7.87 3.55 21.84
N ASP A 210 8.81 2.66 22.14
CA ASP A 210 10.00 2.42 21.30
C ASP A 210 9.68 2.00 19.87
N LYS A 211 8.56 1.27 19.69
CA LYS A 211 8.10 0.78 18.37
C LYS A 211 7.27 1.81 17.60
N ALA A 212 6.81 2.87 18.25
CA ALA A 212 6.00 3.89 17.61
C ALA A 212 6.85 4.73 16.65
N SER A 213 6.46 4.77 15.37
CA SER A 213 7.23 5.42 14.30
C SER A 213 6.84 6.88 14.03
N THR A 214 5.86 7.42 14.77
CA THR A 214 5.41 8.82 14.65
C THR A 214 5.08 9.40 16.04
N PRO A 215 5.16 10.73 16.22
CA PRO A 215 4.80 11.37 17.48
C PRO A 215 3.37 11.07 17.96
N ASP A 216 2.40 11.02 17.04
CA ASP A 216 1.01 10.68 17.39
C ASP A 216 0.88 9.23 17.91
N ALA A 217 1.60 8.29 17.30
CA ALA A 217 1.61 6.91 17.75
C ALA A 217 2.25 6.78 19.15
N VAL A 218 3.28 7.58 19.44
CA VAL A 218 3.89 7.65 20.77
C VAL A 218 2.86 8.09 21.82
N GLN A 219 2.07 9.13 21.53
CA GLN A 219 1.05 9.64 22.46
C GLN A 219 -0.02 8.58 22.78
N VAL A 220 -0.43 7.78 21.78
CA VAL A 220 -1.41 6.69 21.99
C VAL A 220 -0.87 5.62 22.93
N GLU A 221 0.39 5.21 22.77
CA GLU A 221 1.00 4.19 23.62
C GLU A 221 1.31 4.73 25.03
N GLU A 222 1.66 6.01 25.15
CA GLU A 222 1.77 6.70 26.43
C GLU A 222 0.44 6.65 27.22
N ASP A 223 -0.67 7.03 26.60
CA ASP A 223 -1.98 7.08 27.27
C ASP A 223 -2.44 5.69 27.72
N LYS A 224 -2.19 4.65 26.91
CA LYS A 224 -2.44 3.25 27.29
C LYS A 224 -1.60 2.82 28.49
N GLY A 225 -0.31 3.14 28.49
CA GLY A 225 0.60 2.81 29.58
C GLY A 225 0.20 3.49 30.90
N VAL A 226 -0.15 4.79 30.84
CA VAL A 226 -0.66 5.54 32.00
C VAL A 226 -1.97 4.93 32.52
N ALA A 227 -2.89 4.53 31.64
CA ALA A 227 -4.14 3.90 32.04
C ALA A 227 -3.93 2.53 32.71
N ALA A 228 -3.00 1.71 32.19
CA ALA A 228 -2.66 0.41 32.77
C ALA A 228 -2.06 0.56 34.18
N ILE A 229 -1.08 1.44 34.35
CA ILE A 229 -0.47 1.72 35.66
C ILE A 229 -1.51 2.21 36.67
N ASN A 230 -2.39 3.13 36.27
CA ASN A 230 -3.44 3.66 37.14
C ASN A 230 -4.47 2.62 37.58
N LEU A 231 -4.77 1.63 36.71
CA LEU A 231 -5.67 0.54 37.04
C LEU A 231 -5.11 -0.32 38.19
N ILE A 232 -3.79 -0.55 38.24
CA ILE A 232 -3.15 -1.35 39.29
C ILE A 232 -3.31 -0.66 40.64
N THR A 233 -3.04 0.65 40.71
CA THR A 233 -3.25 1.46 41.92
C THR A 233 -4.70 1.39 42.39
N ALA A 234 -5.66 1.56 41.47
CA ALA A 234 -7.08 1.49 41.80
C ALA A 234 -7.53 0.11 42.31
N LYS A 235 -7.00 -0.98 41.73
CA LYS A 235 -7.25 -2.35 42.22
C LYS A 235 -6.68 -2.58 43.61
N ALA A 236 -5.50 -2.04 43.88
CA ALA A 236 -4.84 -2.15 45.17
C ALA A 236 -5.59 -1.38 46.27
N ASP A 237 -6.05 -0.16 45.96
CA ASP A 237 -6.91 0.61 46.87
C ASP A 237 -8.25 -0.08 47.13
N ALA A 238 -8.88 -0.62 46.09
CA ALA A 238 -10.11 -1.40 46.19
C ALA A 238 -9.94 -2.65 47.07
N LYS A 239 -8.84 -3.39 46.89
CA LYS A 239 -8.53 -4.58 47.69
C LYS A 239 -8.29 -4.22 49.15
N GLY A 240 -7.56 -3.13 49.39
CA GLY A 240 -7.34 -2.59 50.73
C GLY A 240 -8.66 -2.21 51.43
N ALA A 241 -9.60 -1.58 50.72
CA ALA A 241 -10.91 -1.24 51.29
C ALA A 241 -11.70 -2.48 51.74
N VAL A 242 -11.72 -3.54 50.93
CA VAL A 242 -12.36 -4.82 51.28
C VAL A 242 -11.68 -5.49 52.48
N ALA A 243 -10.35 -5.51 52.53
CA ALA A 243 -9.60 -6.07 53.65
C ALA A 243 -9.88 -5.33 54.98
N ALA A 244 -9.90 -3.99 54.94
CA ALA A 244 -10.26 -3.17 56.09
C ALA A 244 -11.70 -3.45 56.57
N LYS A 245 -12.63 -3.62 55.62
CA LYS A 245 -14.03 -3.93 55.94
C LYS A 245 -14.20 -5.32 56.55
N LEU A 246 -13.46 -6.32 56.04
CA LEU A 246 -13.43 -7.66 56.61
C LEU A 246 -12.95 -7.64 58.06
N ALA A 247 -11.85 -6.94 58.34
CA ALA A 247 -11.30 -6.80 59.69
C ALA A 247 -12.31 -6.15 60.66
N ASP A 248 -13.03 -5.12 60.20
CA ASP A 248 -14.09 -4.46 60.98
C ASP A 248 -15.26 -5.42 61.31
N GLU A 249 -15.76 -6.20 60.35
CA GLU A 249 -16.86 -7.13 60.60
C GLU A 249 -16.44 -8.36 61.44
N ILE A 250 -15.21 -8.87 61.30
CA ILE A 250 -14.67 -9.92 62.19
C ILE A 250 -14.62 -9.41 63.62
N LYS A 251 -14.10 -8.21 63.85
CA LYS A 251 -14.05 -7.62 65.20
C LYS A 251 -15.44 -7.49 65.82
N LYS A 252 -16.44 -7.03 65.06
CA LYS A 252 -17.83 -6.95 65.53
C LYS A 252 -18.42 -8.32 65.88
N LEU A 253 -18.02 -9.37 65.17
CA LEU A 253 -18.43 -10.75 65.46
C LEU A 253 -17.78 -11.27 66.74
N GLU A 254 -16.49 -10.99 66.97
CA GLU A 254 -15.76 -11.32 68.20
C GLU A 254 -16.32 -10.59 69.43
N ASP A 255 -16.65 -9.30 69.29
CA ASP A 255 -17.34 -8.54 70.34
C ASP A 255 -18.69 -9.20 70.69
N LYS A 256 -19.42 -9.69 69.68
CA LYS A 256 -20.71 -10.37 69.88
C LYS A 256 -20.54 -11.76 70.53
N GLN A 257 -19.47 -12.47 70.19
CA GLN A 257 -19.09 -13.72 70.87
C GLN A 257 -18.82 -13.46 72.36
N ALA A 258 -18.00 -12.46 72.68
CA ALA A 258 -17.67 -12.13 74.07
C ALA A 258 -18.90 -11.75 74.90
N GLU A 259 -19.87 -11.05 74.29
CA GLU A 259 -21.17 -10.76 74.90
C GLU A 259 -21.94 -12.06 75.22
N ALA A 260 -22.01 -12.99 74.27
CA ALA A 260 -22.71 -14.27 74.43
C ALA A 260 -22.02 -15.20 75.45
N GLU A 261 -20.69 -15.29 75.47
CA GLU A 261 -19.94 -16.08 76.45
C GLU A 261 -20.15 -15.55 77.87
N LYS A 262 -20.20 -14.23 78.04
CA LYS A 262 -20.49 -13.60 79.34
C LYS A 262 -21.88 -13.98 79.84
N ALA A 263 -22.86 -14.11 78.95
CA ALA A 263 -24.21 -14.58 79.31
C ALA A 263 -24.19 -16.06 79.73
N ILE A 264 -23.42 -16.91 79.05
CA ILE A 264 -23.21 -18.32 79.42
C ILE A 264 -22.48 -18.43 80.77
N ASP A 265 -21.47 -17.61 81.03
CA ASP A 265 -20.74 -17.65 82.31
C ASP A 265 -21.61 -17.27 83.51
N ALA A 266 -22.57 -16.36 83.30
CA ALA A 266 -23.53 -15.91 84.30
C ALA A 266 -24.63 -16.95 84.61
N SER A 267 -24.70 -18.05 83.85
CA SER A 267 -25.68 -19.13 84.06
C SER A 267 -25.40 -20.01 85.29
N THR A 268 -26.40 -20.80 85.68
CA THR A 268 -26.34 -21.85 86.72
C THR A 268 -25.93 -23.23 86.20
N MET A 269 -25.63 -23.34 84.89
CA MET A 269 -25.06 -24.53 84.26
C MET A 269 -23.81 -25.02 85.02
N THR A 270 -23.55 -26.33 84.99
CA THR A 270 -22.28 -26.87 85.48
C THR A 270 -21.11 -26.40 84.61
N GLU A 271 -19.89 -26.44 85.15
CA GLU A 271 -18.68 -26.07 84.39
C GLU A 271 -18.50 -26.91 83.12
N GLU A 272 -18.94 -28.17 83.13
CA GLU A 272 -18.90 -29.05 81.95
C GLU A 272 -19.92 -28.61 80.88
N GLU A 273 -21.12 -28.20 81.28
CA GLU A 273 -22.14 -27.70 80.37
C GLU A 273 -21.79 -26.31 79.80
N LYS A 274 -21.22 -25.41 80.62
CA LYS A 274 -20.69 -24.12 80.14
C LYS A 274 -19.62 -24.31 79.08
N ALA A 275 -18.73 -25.28 79.28
CA ALA A 275 -17.71 -25.62 78.30
C ALA A 275 -18.32 -26.12 76.97
N ILE A 276 -19.38 -26.92 77.03
CA ILE A 276 -20.11 -27.39 75.83
C ILE A 276 -20.80 -26.23 75.10
N ALA A 277 -21.48 -25.34 75.83
CA ALA A 277 -22.18 -24.19 75.25
C ALA A 277 -21.21 -23.19 74.61
N LYS A 278 -20.09 -22.88 75.28
CA LYS A 278 -19.03 -22.04 74.70
C LYS A 278 -18.40 -22.67 73.45
N LYS A 279 -18.24 -23.99 73.44
CA LYS A 279 -17.76 -24.70 72.24
C LYS A 279 -18.75 -24.59 71.08
N ALA A 280 -20.04 -24.80 71.32
CA ALA A 280 -21.06 -24.64 70.28
C ALA A 280 -21.13 -23.19 69.75
N LEU A 281 -20.90 -22.20 70.62
CA LEU A 281 -20.80 -20.79 70.22
C LEU A 281 -19.55 -20.53 69.35
N GLN A 282 -18.39 -21.06 69.77
CA GLN A 282 -17.14 -20.98 69.00
C GLN A 282 -17.31 -21.60 67.61
N ASP A 283 -17.96 -22.77 67.49
CA ASP A 283 -18.21 -23.42 66.21
C ASP A 283 -19.07 -22.52 65.26
N VAL A 284 -20.04 -21.77 65.81
CA VAL A 284 -20.86 -20.82 65.04
C VAL A 284 -20.05 -19.58 64.64
N VAL A 285 -19.19 -19.08 65.52
CA VAL A 285 -18.30 -17.95 65.21
C VAL A 285 -17.29 -18.33 64.15
N ASP A 286 -16.65 -19.49 64.26
CA ASP A 286 -15.69 -19.99 63.26
C ASP A 286 -16.34 -20.13 61.89
N LYS A 287 -17.58 -20.64 61.85
CA LYS A 287 -18.38 -20.66 60.62
C LYS A 287 -18.68 -19.25 60.10
N GLY A 288 -19.01 -18.31 60.98
CA GLY A 288 -19.25 -16.91 60.62
C GLY A 288 -18.01 -16.21 60.07
N LYS A 289 -16.83 -16.45 60.65
CA LYS A 289 -15.54 -15.96 60.14
C LYS A 289 -15.23 -16.56 58.77
N ALA A 290 -15.45 -17.86 58.59
CA ALA A 290 -15.31 -18.52 57.28
C ALA A 290 -16.25 -17.92 56.21
N GLU A 291 -17.53 -17.66 56.53
CA GLU A 291 -18.49 -17.02 55.61
C GLU A 291 -18.06 -15.58 55.25
N LEU A 292 -17.47 -14.83 56.20
CA LEU A 292 -16.92 -13.48 55.98
C LEU A 292 -15.65 -13.52 55.10
N GLU A 293 -14.72 -14.44 55.36
CA GLU A 293 -13.52 -14.64 54.54
C GLU A 293 -13.88 -15.07 53.10
N ASP A 294 -14.88 -15.93 52.93
CA ASP A 294 -15.40 -16.31 51.61
C ASP A 294 -15.99 -15.11 50.86
N ALA A 295 -16.77 -14.26 51.54
CA ALA A 295 -17.32 -13.04 50.94
C ALA A 295 -16.23 -12.05 50.52
N ALA A 296 -15.17 -11.88 51.33
CA ALA A 296 -14.02 -11.07 50.99
C ALA A 296 -13.23 -11.63 49.80
N ARG A 297 -13.10 -12.97 49.71
CA ARG A 297 -12.45 -13.65 48.57
C ARG A 297 -13.21 -13.41 47.26
N VAL A 298 -14.54 -13.51 47.29
CA VAL A 298 -15.39 -13.22 46.11
C VAL A 298 -15.19 -11.77 45.65
N ALA A 299 -15.27 -10.81 46.57
CA ALA A 299 -15.03 -9.39 46.26
C ALA A 299 -13.62 -9.14 45.69
N THR A 300 -12.61 -9.79 46.25
CA THR A 300 -11.22 -9.69 45.78
C THR A 300 -11.05 -10.21 44.36
N ASN A 301 -11.73 -11.31 44.00
CA ASN A 301 -11.71 -11.85 42.64
C ASN A 301 -12.37 -10.89 41.64
N GLU A 302 -13.52 -10.31 42.00
CA GLU A 302 -14.20 -9.30 41.15
C GLU A 302 -13.33 -8.05 40.94
N ILE A 303 -12.58 -7.61 41.95
CA ILE A 303 -11.60 -6.52 41.83
C ILE A 303 -10.44 -6.91 40.91
N HIS A 304 -9.96 -8.16 41.00
CA HIS A 304 -8.89 -8.65 40.13
C HIS A 304 -9.31 -8.66 38.65
N GLU A 305 -10.55 -9.05 38.35
CA GLU A 305 -11.13 -9.08 37.00
C GLU A 305 -11.46 -7.70 36.41
N ALA A 306 -11.45 -6.63 37.21
CA ALA A 306 -11.78 -5.30 36.73
C ALA A 306 -10.83 -4.82 35.61
N THR A 307 -11.38 -4.42 34.47
CA THR A 307 -10.58 -3.92 33.33
C THR A 307 -10.42 -2.40 33.33
N THR A 308 -11.06 -1.70 34.26
CA THR A 308 -11.01 -0.22 34.38
C THR A 308 -11.06 0.20 35.85
N THR A 309 -10.52 1.39 36.13
CA THR A 309 -10.48 1.97 37.48
C THR A 309 -11.88 2.07 38.11
N GLU A 310 -12.89 2.44 37.32
CA GLU A 310 -14.27 2.55 37.80
C GLU A 310 -14.91 1.19 38.14
N LYS A 311 -14.59 0.13 37.37
CA LYS A 311 -15.05 -1.23 37.69
C LYS A 311 -14.41 -1.76 38.98
N ALA A 312 -13.12 -1.45 39.22
CA ALA A 312 -12.43 -1.86 40.45
C ALA A 312 -13.08 -1.22 41.69
N LYS A 313 -13.39 0.09 41.62
CA LYS A 313 -14.12 0.79 42.69
C LYS A 313 -15.53 0.23 42.92
N ALA A 314 -16.25 -0.09 41.85
CA ALA A 314 -17.60 -0.67 41.96
C ALA A 314 -17.59 -2.06 42.62
N ALA A 315 -16.62 -2.90 42.27
CA ALA A 315 -16.43 -4.23 42.88
C ALA A 315 -16.11 -4.13 44.38
N ALA A 316 -15.28 -3.18 44.80
CA ALA A 316 -15.02 -2.93 46.23
C ALA A 316 -16.30 -2.56 47.00
N LEU A 317 -17.11 -1.64 46.47
CA LEU A 317 -18.38 -1.24 47.11
C LEU A 317 -19.38 -2.39 47.21
N ALA A 318 -19.47 -3.23 46.18
CA ALA A 318 -20.30 -4.43 46.20
C ALA A 318 -19.80 -5.44 47.25
N GLY A 319 -18.48 -5.63 47.33
CA GLY A 319 -17.82 -6.46 48.34
C GLY A 319 -18.06 -5.99 49.77
N GLU A 320 -17.91 -4.69 50.04
CA GLU A 320 -18.16 -4.10 51.36
C GLU A 320 -19.60 -4.32 51.83
N LYS A 321 -20.56 -4.22 50.90
CA LYS A 321 -21.97 -4.50 51.18
C LYS A 321 -22.18 -5.98 51.50
N SER A 322 -21.60 -6.89 50.70
CA SER A 322 -21.68 -8.34 50.93
C SER A 322 -21.11 -8.74 52.30
N LEU A 323 -19.96 -8.17 52.68
CA LEU A 323 -19.34 -8.36 53.99
C LEU A 323 -20.24 -7.85 55.12
N THR A 324 -20.88 -6.70 54.94
CA THR A 324 -21.83 -6.16 55.92
C THR A 324 -23.04 -7.09 56.10
N ASP A 325 -23.59 -7.61 55.00
CA ASP A 325 -24.74 -8.52 55.01
C ASP A 325 -24.38 -9.88 55.67
N ALA A 326 -23.22 -10.44 55.32
CA ALA A 326 -22.70 -11.68 55.91
C ALA A 326 -22.36 -11.51 57.40
N GLY A 327 -21.71 -10.41 57.78
CA GLY A 327 -21.35 -10.11 59.17
C GLY A 327 -22.57 -9.91 60.07
N LYS A 328 -23.64 -9.32 59.54
CA LYS A 328 -24.94 -9.26 60.24
C LYS A 328 -25.51 -10.66 60.47
N LYS A 329 -25.56 -11.49 59.44
CA LYS A 329 -26.08 -12.87 59.52
C LYS A 329 -25.28 -13.73 60.51
N ALA A 330 -23.96 -13.60 60.53
CA ALA A 330 -23.08 -14.30 61.47
C ALA A 330 -23.37 -13.89 62.93
N ARG A 331 -23.49 -12.58 63.19
CA ARG A 331 -23.85 -12.06 64.53
C ARG A 331 -25.25 -12.51 64.97
N ASP A 332 -26.22 -12.52 64.07
CA ASP A 332 -27.58 -13.02 64.34
C ASP A 332 -27.56 -14.52 64.70
N ALA A 333 -26.68 -15.32 64.08
CA ALA A 333 -26.51 -16.73 64.39
C ALA A 333 -25.84 -16.99 65.75
N VAL A 334 -24.86 -16.16 66.15
CA VAL A 334 -24.23 -16.21 67.49
C VAL A 334 -25.27 -15.91 68.57
N GLU A 335 -26.11 -14.90 68.35
CA GLU A 335 -27.20 -14.54 69.27
C GLU A 335 -28.20 -15.71 69.42
N LEU A 336 -28.58 -16.34 68.32
CA LEU A 336 -29.45 -17.52 68.33
C LEU A 336 -28.83 -18.72 69.05
N ALA A 337 -27.52 -18.96 68.87
CA ALA A 337 -26.81 -20.05 69.53
C ALA A 337 -26.77 -19.87 71.05
N LYS A 338 -26.51 -18.64 71.52
CA LYS A 338 -26.61 -18.26 72.93
C LYS A 338 -28.00 -18.56 73.48
N ASP A 339 -29.05 -18.07 72.81
CA ASP A 339 -30.43 -18.24 73.27
C ASP A 339 -30.85 -19.72 73.35
N LYS A 340 -30.38 -20.54 72.40
CA LYS A 340 -30.63 -21.99 72.36
C LYS A 340 -30.04 -22.70 73.58
N GLU A 341 -28.80 -22.38 73.96
CA GLU A 341 -28.14 -23.05 75.09
C GLU A 341 -28.70 -22.59 76.44
N LEU A 342 -29.06 -21.31 76.59
CA LEU A 342 -29.74 -20.81 77.78
C LEU A 342 -31.15 -21.42 77.95
N ALA A 343 -31.87 -21.68 76.85
CA ALA A 343 -33.16 -22.37 76.91
C ALA A 343 -33.03 -23.83 77.39
N LYS A 344 -31.93 -24.53 77.06
CA LYS A 344 -31.67 -25.91 77.53
C LYS A 344 -31.45 -25.96 79.04
N GLU A 345 -30.75 -24.98 79.59
CA GLU A 345 -30.54 -24.84 81.04
C GLU A 345 -31.86 -24.65 81.79
N ALA A 346 -32.75 -23.78 81.27
CA ALA A 346 -34.05 -23.53 81.87
C ALA A 346 -34.90 -24.82 81.95
N ILE A 347 -34.90 -25.62 80.87
CA ILE A 347 -35.62 -26.90 80.82
C ILE A 347 -35.05 -27.92 81.81
N ARG A 348 -33.72 -28.03 81.91
CA ARG A 348 -33.04 -28.95 82.83
C ARG A 348 -33.32 -28.60 84.30
N THR A 349 -33.30 -27.31 84.63
CA THR A 349 -33.58 -26.83 85.99
C THR A 349 -35.00 -27.20 86.41
N GLU A 350 -35.96 -27.05 85.49
CA GLU A 350 -37.37 -27.39 85.72
C GLU A 350 -37.60 -28.92 85.83
N GLU A 351 -36.84 -29.73 85.08
CA GLU A 351 -36.79 -31.18 85.23
C GLU A 351 -36.27 -31.61 86.61
N GLU A 352 -35.19 -30.98 87.10
CA GLU A 352 -34.57 -31.30 88.39
C GLU A 352 -35.49 -30.92 89.56
N GLU A 353 -36.17 -29.76 89.50
CA GLU A 353 -37.17 -29.38 90.50
C GLU A 353 -38.39 -30.31 90.49
N ALA A 354 -38.90 -30.68 89.30
CA ALA A 354 -40.00 -31.63 89.17
C ALA A 354 -39.63 -33.02 89.72
N THR A 355 -38.40 -33.46 89.49
CA THR A 355 -37.85 -34.72 90.01
C THR A 355 -37.73 -34.69 91.53
N LYS A 356 -37.13 -33.65 92.12
CA LYS A 356 -37.03 -33.47 93.58
C LYS A 356 -38.42 -33.43 94.23
N ALA A 357 -39.40 -32.80 93.59
CA ALA A 357 -40.78 -32.76 94.08
C ALA A 357 -41.42 -34.16 94.12
N VAL A 358 -41.24 -34.97 93.07
CA VAL A 358 -41.76 -36.35 93.00
C VAL A 358 -41.05 -37.27 93.99
N GLU A 359 -39.74 -37.17 94.14
CA GLU A 359 -38.96 -37.98 95.09
C GLU A 359 -39.29 -37.64 96.55
N LYS A 360 -39.43 -36.36 96.88
CA LYS A 360 -39.85 -35.95 98.22
C LYS A 360 -41.26 -36.44 98.55
N LEU A 361 -42.20 -36.29 97.62
CA LEU A 361 -43.56 -36.81 97.77
C LEU A 361 -43.56 -38.34 97.93
N ALA A 362 -42.69 -39.03 97.20
CA ALA A 362 -42.50 -40.47 97.32
C ALA A 362 -41.94 -40.87 98.68
N GLU A 363 -40.94 -40.15 99.19
CA GLU A 363 -40.33 -40.42 100.49
C GLU A 363 -41.32 -40.20 101.65
N ASP A 364 -42.06 -39.10 101.62
CA ASP A 364 -43.13 -38.79 102.59
C ASP A 364 -44.22 -39.89 102.57
N THR A 365 -44.63 -40.32 101.37
CA THR A 365 -45.61 -41.40 101.20
C THR A 365 -45.07 -42.75 101.68
N ARG A 366 -43.79 -43.04 101.43
CA ARG A 366 -43.13 -44.29 101.85
C ARG A 366 -42.98 -44.35 103.36
N LYS A 367 -42.67 -43.23 104.01
CA LYS A 367 -42.64 -43.09 105.47
C LYS A 367 -44.02 -43.37 106.06
N ALA A 368 -45.07 -42.76 105.50
CA ALA A 368 -46.45 -43.01 105.92
C ALA A 368 -46.87 -44.49 105.81
N ILE A 369 -46.46 -45.19 104.73
CA ILE A 369 -46.77 -46.63 104.57
C ILE A 369 -46.03 -47.50 105.61
N LYS A 370 -44.76 -47.19 105.94
CA LYS A 370 -43.97 -47.95 106.92
C LYS A 370 -44.53 -47.80 108.34
N GLU A 371 -44.95 -46.59 108.68
CA GLU A 371 -45.46 -46.24 110.01
C GLU A 371 -46.95 -46.61 110.22
N ASP A 372 -47.68 -47.01 109.16
CA ASP A 372 -49.09 -47.42 109.25
C ASP A 372 -49.24 -48.71 110.09
N PRO A 373 -49.86 -48.67 111.28
CA PRO A 373 -49.98 -49.84 112.15
C PRO A 373 -51.01 -50.87 111.64
N ASN A 374 -51.83 -50.54 110.64
CA ASN A 374 -52.90 -51.41 110.12
C ASN A 374 -52.50 -52.26 108.91
N LEU A 375 -51.26 -52.12 108.43
CA LEU A 375 -50.73 -52.94 107.33
C LEU A 375 -49.81 -54.03 107.88
N SER A 376 -49.99 -55.28 107.44
CA SER A 376 -49.03 -56.36 107.72
C SER A 376 -47.71 -56.09 106.99
N ASP A 377 -46.62 -56.68 107.47
CA ASP A 377 -45.29 -56.47 106.89
C ASP A 377 -45.27 -56.83 105.38
N GLU A 378 -45.92 -57.93 104.96
CA GLU A 378 -46.05 -58.26 103.52
C GLU A 378 -46.92 -57.24 102.74
N ALA A 379 -47.96 -56.67 103.35
CA ALA A 379 -48.82 -55.69 102.71
C ALA A 379 -48.13 -54.32 102.56
N LYS A 380 -47.31 -53.92 103.55
CA LYS A 380 -46.44 -52.74 103.47
C LYS A 380 -45.44 -52.88 102.34
N GLU A 381 -44.80 -54.04 102.22
CA GLU A 381 -43.80 -54.30 101.18
C GLU A 381 -44.42 -54.29 99.77
N ALA A 382 -45.61 -54.87 99.59
CA ALA A 382 -46.34 -54.81 98.32
C ALA A 382 -46.78 -53.39 97.91
N LYS A 383 -47.19 -52.55 98.88
CA LYS A 383 -47.64 -51.17 98.64
C LYS A 383 -46.47 -50.22 98.41
N ILE A 384 -45.35 -50.44 99.10
CA ILE A 384 -44.06 -49.78 98.82
C ILE A 384 -43.60 -50.13 97.40
N LYS A 385 -43.71 -51.39 96.97
CA LYS A 385 -43.35 -51.79 95.61
C LYS A 385 -44.19 -51.06 94.54
N LYS A 386 -45.51 -50.97 94.73
CA LYS A 386 -46.40 -50.19 93.83
C LYS A 386 -46.07 -48.70 93.80
N LEU A 387 -45.75 -48.09 94.94
CA LEU A 387 -45.28 -46.71 95.02
C LEU A 387 -43.97 -46.53 94.25
N THR A 388 -43.00 -47.43 94.44
CA THR A 388 -41.72 -47.41 93.70
C THR A 388 -41.94 -47.53 92.19
N ASP A 389 -42.84 -48.40 91.74
CA ASP A 389 -43.14 -48.56 90.31
C ASP A 389 -43.86 -47.32 89.73
N ALA A 390 -44.77 -46.71 90.48
CA ALA A 390 -45.46 -45.47 90.08
C ALA A 390 -44.49 -44.27 89.99
N VAL A 391 -43.62 -44.10 90.99
CA VAL A 391 -42.59 -43.06 91.01
C VAL A 391 -41.62 -43.24 89.84
N ARG A 392 -41.17 -44.47 89.58
CA ARG A 392 -40.30 -44.76 88.41
C ARG A 392 -40.97 -44.34 87.09
N LYS A 393 -42.27 -44.58 86.94
CA LYS A 393 -43.02 -44.20 85.72
C LYS A 393 -43.18 -42.68 85.59
N THR A 394 -43.49 -41.99 86.68
CA THR A 394 -43.64 -40.51 86.68
C THR A 394 -42.31 -39.82 86.40
N LEU A 395 -41.20 -40.28 86.99
CA LEU A 395 -39.86 -39.77 86.70
C LEU A 395 -39.46 -40.01 85.24
N ALA A 396 -39.79 -41.18 84.67
CA ALA A 396 -39.56 -41.45 83.25
C ALA A 396 -40.35 -40.48 82.35
N THR A 397 -41.60 -40.16 82.68
CA THR A 397 -42.40 -39.18 81.91
C THR A 397 -41.87 -37.75 82.04
N ILE A 398 -41.39 -37.35 83.21
CA ILE A 398 -40.75 -36.04 83.42
C ILE A 398 -39.50 -35.92 82.53
N HIS A 399 -38.66 -36.96 82.53
CA HIS A 399 -37.46 -37.01 81.69
C HIS A 399 -37.79 -37.05 80.19
N ASP A 400 -38.80 -37.81 79.76
CA ASP A 400 -39.24 -37.84 78.35
C ASP A 400 -39.78 -36.48 77.89
N ASN A 401 -40.52 -35.77 78.75
CA ASN A 401 -41.03 -34.44 78.47
C ASN A 401 -39.91 -33.39 78.43
N ALA A 402 -38.96 -33.45 79.37
CA ALA A 402 -37.77 -32.59 79.35
C ALA A 402 -36.94 -32.85 78.10
N THR A 403 -36.71 -34.11 77.74
CA THR A 403 -36.03 -34.51 76.49
C THR A 403 -36.75 -33.94 75.25
N THR A 404 -38.09 -33.99 75.23
CA THR A 404 -38.89 -33.42 74.13
C THR A 404 -38.79 -31.90 74.10
N ALA A 405 -38.91 -31.23 75.24
CA ALA A 405 -38.77 -29.78 75.35
C ALA A 405 -37.36 -29.30 74.98
N THR A 406 -36.31 -30.05 75.33
CA THR A 406 -34.93 -29.78 74.90
C THR A 406 -34.85 -29.90 73.38
N GLN A 407 -35.40 -30.96 72.78
CA GLN A 407 -35.47 -31.12 71.31
C GLN A 407 -36.30 -30.03 70.61
N GLU A 408 -37.27 -29.42 71.29
CA GLU A 408 -38.07 -28.30 70.78
C GLU A 408 -37.39 -26.94 70.98
N ALA A 409 -36.69 -26.71 72.09
CA ALA A 409 -35.79 -25.56 72.29
C ALA A 409 -34.64 -25.57 71.29
N GLU A 410 -34.20 -26.76 70.86
CA GLU A 410 -33.28 -26.86 69.75
C GLU A 410 -33.84 -26.42 68.39
N LYS A 411 -35.18 -26.30 68.29
CA LYS A 411 -35.93 -25.91 67.08
C LYS A 411 -36.55 -24.52 67.15
N ALA A 412 -36.71 -23.90 68.32
CA ALA A 412 -37.52 -22.70 68.49
C ALA A 412 -36.68 -21.43 68.75
N GLN A 413 -36.75 -20.51 67.80
CA GLN A 413 -36.38 -19.10 67.95
C GLN A 413 -37.40 -18.40 68.88
N ALA A 414 -36.88 -17.59 69.82
CA ALA A 414 -37.52 -16.55 70.63
C ALA A 414 -38.01 -16.93 72.04
N LEU A 415 -37.38 -16.31 73.05
CA LEU A 415 -38.09 -15.43 73.98
C LEU A 415 -37.13 -14.52 74.74
N ALA A 416 -37.25 -13.23 74.43
CA ALA A 416 -36.79 -12.11 75.21
C ALA A 416 -37.64 -11.94 76.48
N ASP A 417 -37.06 -11.24 77.45
CA ASP A 417 -37.64 -10.66 78.68
C ASP A 417 -37.63 -11.52 79.95
N LEU A 418 -36.50 -11.48 80.67
CA LEU A 418 -36.54 -11.36 82.13
C LEU A 418 -35.39 -10.46 82.62
N GLU A 419 -35.44 -9.20 82.19
CA GLU A 419 -34.71 -8.12 82.84
C GLU A 419 -35.23 -7.93 84.28
N LYS A 420 -34.32 -7.51 85.16
CA LYS A 420 -34.50 -7.20 86.60
C LYS A 420 -34.40 -8.38 87.57
N ALA A 421 -33.20 -8.59 88.10
CA ALA A 421 -33.00 -8.50 89.54
C ALA A 421 -31.51 -8.52 89.93
N LYS A 422 -31.05 -7.37 90.44
CA LYS A 422 -30.07 -7.25 91.54
C LYS A 422 -28.60 -7.51 91.23
N GLU A 423 -27.64 -6.89 91.89
CA GLU A 423 -27.54 -5.66 92.67
C GLU A 423 -26.04 -5.50 92.94
N THR A 424 -25.63 -4.24 93.00
CA THR A 424 -24.43 -3.69 93.61
C THR A 424 -23.83 -4.47 94.79
N GLN A 425 -22.51 -4.27 94.99
CA GLN A 425 -21.82 -4.20 96.30
C GLN A 425 -21.34 -5.58 96.85
N LYS A 426 -20.12 -5.84 97.34
CA LYS A 426 -18.99 -5.06 97.88
C LYS A 426 -17.79 -6.06 97.94
N ILE A 427 -16.59 -5.76 97.42
CA ILE A 427 -15.43 -5.14 98.11
C ILE A 427 -14.57 -6.08 98.97
N ALA A 428 -13.27 -5.75 98.93
CA ALA A 428 -12.22 -5.91 99.94
C ALA A 428 -11.41 -7.21 99.90
N ASP A 429 -10.08 -7.22 99.97
CA ASP A 429 -9.08 -6.16 100.22
C ASP A 429 -7.76 -6.65 99.57
N LYS A 430 -6.96 -5.82 98.89
CA LYS A 430 -6.11 -4.73 99.38
C LYS A 430 -5.09 -5.12 100.46
N ALA A 431 -3.84 -5.09 99.99
CA ALA A 431 -2.62 -4.63 100.67
C ALA A 431 -1.93 -5.55 101.68
N ALA A 432 -0.65 -5.77 101.40
CA ALA A 432 0.42 -5.18 102.19
C ALA A 432 1.62 -4.96 101.23
N ILE A 433 2.00 -3.70 100.94
CA ILE A 433 2.96 -2.89 101.73
C ILE A 433 4.38 -3.41 101.46
N ASP A 434 5.09 -2.76 100.54
CA ASP A 434 6.03 -1.63 100.79
C ASP A 434 7.45 -2.20 100.92
N GLU A 435 8.34 -1.87 99.98
CA GLU A 435 9.25 -0.73 100.10
C GLU A 435 10.39 -1.00 101.09
N LEU A 436 11.61 -1.20 100.56
CA LEU A 436 12.86 -0.57 101.01
C LEU A 436 14.03 -1.24 100.26
N ASN A 437 14.51 -0.66 99.17
CA ASN A 437 15.62 0.29 99.14
C ASN A 437 17.00 -0.23 99.63
N LEU A 438 17.94 -0.12 98.68
CA LEU A 438 19.23 0.61 98.76
C LEU A 438 20.58 -0.13 98.86
N LEU A 439 21.49 0.41 98.01
CA LEU A 439 22.94 0.68 98.17
C LEU A 439 23.94 -0.39 97.69
N VAL A 440 24.45 -0.31 96.44
CA VAL A 440 25.63 0.46 95.93
C VAL A 440 27.01 -0.03 96.45
N LYS A 441 27.83 -0.62 95.55
CA LYS A 441 29.18 -0.18 95.09
C LYS A 441 29.89 -1.28 94.29
N ASP A 442 30.24 -1.00 93.04
CA ASP A 442 31.63 -1.08 92.54
C ASP A 442 31.70 -0.54 91.11
N GLY A 443 32.43 0.56 90.93
CA GLY A 443 32.27 1.51 89.82
C GLY A 443 33.49 1.70 88.93
N GLU A 444 34.40 0.72 88.81
CA GLU A 444 35.56 0.85 87.92
C GLU A 444 35.68 -0.24 86.83
N LEU A 445 35.29 -1.51 87.07
CA LEU A 445 35.22 -2.53 85.99
C LEU A 445 34.03 -2.29 85.03
N GLU A 446 32.90 -1.80 85.58
CA GLU A 446 31.67 -1.51 84.84
C GLU A 446 31.78 -0.28 83.93
N ALA A 447 32.73 0.63 84.16
CA ALA A 447 32.99 1.73 83.26
C ALA A 447 33.77 1.26 82.01
N THR A 448 34.82 0.46 82.19
CA THR A 448 35.60 -0.11 81.08
C THR A 448 34.78 -1.07 80.22
N LYS A 449 33.95 -1.94 80.83
CA LYS A 449 33.02 -2.80 80.09
C LYS A 449 32.01 -1.99 79.28
N ARG A 450 31.46 -0.91 79.85
CA ARG A 450 30.51 -0.04 79.16
C ARG A 450 31.13 0.64 77.93
N ASP A 451 32.32 1.21 78.07
CA ASP A 451 32.97 1.92 76.97
C ASP A 451 33.41 0.98 75.84
N VAL A 452 33.94 -0.20 76.18
CA VAL A 452 34.32 -1.24 75.20
C VAL A 452 33.10 -1.87 74.52
N LEU A 453 32.00 -2.11 75.24
CA LEU A 453 30.74 -2.58 74.63
C LEU A 453 30.10 -1.53 73.73
N ASN A 454 30.13 -0.25 74.11
CA ASN A 454 29.65 0.84 73.26
C ASN A 454 30.47 0.94 71.96
N GLN A 455 31.77 0.67 72.01
CA GLN A 455 32.61 0.66 70.82
C GLN A 455 32.34 -0.58 69.95
N LEU A 456 32.21 -1.78 70.54
CA LEU A 456 31.81 -2.99 69.82
C LEU A 456 30.43 -2.86 69.17
N GLU A 457 29.47 -2.17 69.82
CA GLU A 457 28.15 -1.86 69.25
C GLU A 457 28.26 -0.94 68.02
N LYS A 458 29.16 0.04 68.03
CA LYS A 458 29.45 0.89 66.86
C LYS A 458 30.11 0.10 65.73
N ASP A 459 31.06 -0.77 66.06
CA ASP A 459 31.77 -1.58 65.07
C ASP A 459 30.84 -2.62 64.43
N ALA A 460 29.91 -3.21 65.20
CA ALA A 460 28.86 -4.08 64.67
C ALA A 460 27.83 -3.32 63.83
N ALA A 461 27.43 -2.10 64.24
CA ALA A 461 26.56 -1.26 63.43
C ALA A 461 27.21 -0.89 62.08
N ARG A 462 28.51 -0.58 62.09
CA ARG A 462 29.29 -0.30 60.88
C ARG A 462 29.43 -1.55 60.00
N ALA A 463 29.69 -2.72 60.57
CA ALA A 463 29.73 -3.98 59.82
C ALA A 463 28.39 -4.28 59.13
N LYS A 464 27.26 -4.06 59.82
CA LYS A 464 25.92 -4.19 59.23
C LYS A 464 25.68 -3.18 58.11
N GLU A 465 26.14 -1.94 58.27
CA GLU A 465 26.05 -0.90 57.23
C GLU A 465 26.89 -1.24 56.00
N ASP A 466 28.12 -1.72 56.19
CA ASP A 466 29.02 -2.11 55.10
C ASP A 466 28.51 -3.34 54.36
N ILE A 467 27.89 -4.32 55.04
CA ILE A 467 27.22 -5.46 54.41
C ILE A 467 25.98 -5.00 53.61
N ALA A 468 25.19 -4.07 54.14
CA ALA A 468 23.99 -3.58 53.47
C ALA A 468 24.29 -2.76 52.20
N LYS A 469 25.53 -2.30 52.01
CA LYS A 469 25.99 -1.56 50.81
C LYS A 469 26.38 -2.46 49.64
N ASN A 470 26.55 -3.76 49.86
CA ASN A 470 26.92 -4.73 48.83
C ASN A 470 25.74 -4.92 47.86
N PRO A 471 25.85 -4.47 46.59
CA PRO A 471 24.69 -4.31 45.70
C PRO A 471 24.26 -5.60 44.99
N ASN A 472 25.07 -6.66 45.02
CA ASN A 472 24.87 -7.91 44.31
C ASN A 472 24.47 -9.09 45.22
N LEU A 473 24.42 -8.91 46.55
CA LEU A 473 23.88 -9.92 47.48
C LEU A 473 22.37 -10.06 47.36
N THR A 474 21.87 -11.30 47.44
CA THR A 474 20.42 -11.54 47.54
C THR A 474 19.92 -11.19 48.93
N LYS A 475 18.61 -10.97 49.07
CA LYS A 475 18.00 -10.67 50.37
C LYS A 475 18.30 -11.75 51.41
N GLU A 476 18.24 -13.03 51.03
CA GLU A 476 18.58 -14.13 51.95
C GLU A 476 20.05 -14.11 52.37
N GLN A 477 20.97 -13.73 51.47
CA GLN A 477 22.40 -13.63 51.78
C GLN A 477 22.70 -12.43 52.69
N VAL A 478 22.03 -11.29 52.47
CA VAL A 478 22.11 -10.12 53.36
C VAL A 478 21.57 -10.48 54.74
N ASP A 479 20.37 -11.07 54.82
CA ASP A 479 19.75 -11.45 56.09
C ASP A 479 20.64 -12.46 56.86
N LYS A 480 21.25 -13.42 56.14
CA LYS A 480 22.19 -14.39 56.74
C LYS A 480 23.48 -13.74 57.25
N ALA A 481 24.09 -12.85 56.47
CA ALA A 481 25.31 -12.15 56.88
C ALA A 481 25.05 -11.20 58.07
N LEU A 482 23.89 -10.56 58.12
CA LEU A 482 23.46 -9.74 59.27
C LEU A 482 23.19 -10.58 60.52
N GLU A 483 22.64 -11.79 60.37
CA GLU A 483 22.47 -12.76 61.45
C GLU A 483 23.82 -13.23 62.00
N ASP A 484 24.79 -13.54 61.13
CA ASP A 484 26.13 -13.96 61.53
C ASP A 484 26.88 -12.83 62.27
N VAL A 485 26.78 -11.58 61.79
CA VAL A 485 27.29 -10.39 62.50
C VAL A 485 26.63 -10.22 63.87
N GLN A 486 25.31 -10.41 63.97
CA GLN A 486 24.61 -10.30 65.24
C GLN A 486 25.06 -11.40 66.23
N LYS A 487 25.25 -12.62 65.73
CA LYS A 487 25.70 -13.76 66.51
C LYS A 487 27.13 -13.57 67.04
N ASP A 488 28.05 -13.10 66.20
CA ASP A 488 29.44 -12.86 66.61
C ASP A 488 29.55 -11.61 67.51
N PHE A 489 28.71 -10.60 67.31
CA PHE A 489 28.52 -9.50 68.25
C PHE A 489 28.04 -9.98 69.63
N ASP A 490 26.98 -10.81 69.70
CA ASP A 490 26.43 -11.31 70.98
C ASP A 490 27.43 -12.22 71.70
N LYS A 491 28.20 -13.02 70.95
CA LYS A 491 29.28 -13.85 71.48
C LYS A 491 30.41 -13.01 72.08
N ALA A 492 30.85 -11.96 71.37
CA ALA A 492 31.86 -11.03 71.87
C ALA A 492 31.35 -10.24 73.08
N LYS A 493 30.08 -9.80 73.07
CA LYS A 493 29.42 -9.11 74.18
C LYS A 493 29.36 -9.97 75.45
N THR A 494 29.01 -11.25 75.32
CA THR A 494 29.05 -12.20 76.45
C THR A 494 30.47 -12.37 76.98
N ALA A 495 31.46 -12.58 76.11
CA ALA A 495 32.86 -12.75 76.51
C ALA A 495 33.43 -11.50 77.21
N ILE A 496 33.09 -10.30 76.75
CA ILE A 496 33.45 -9.02 77.39
C ILE A 496 32.79 -8.86 78.76
N ASN A 497 31.52 -9.26 78.90
CA ASN A 497 30.81 -9.22 80.17
C ASN A 497 31.37 -10.22 81.20
N GLU A 498 31.87 -11.37 80.73
CA GLU A 498 32.51 -12.40 81.56
C GLU A 498 33.97 -12.07 81.93
N ALA A 499 34.63 -11.19 81.18
CA ALA A 499 36.00 -10.79 81.46
C ALA A 499 36.13 -10.11 82.83
N THR A 500 37.09 -10.57 83.62
CA THR A 500 37.26 -10.16 85.03
C THR A 500 38.32 -9.06 85.21
N THR A 501 38.96 -8.61 84.12
CA THR A 501 40.01 -7.57 84.13
C THR A 501 39.91 -6.67 82.90
N PRO A 502 40.29 -5.38 82.98
CA PRO A 502 40.33 -4.47 81.83
C PRO A 502 41.10 -5.00 80.60
N ASP A 503 42.27 -5.61 80.79
CA ASP A 503 43.07 -6.15 79.68
C ASP A 503 42.38 -7.34 78.99
N ALA A 504 41.67 -8.17 79.76
CA ALA A 504 40.85 -9.25 79.21
C ALA A 504 39.61 -8.71 78.48
N VAL A 505 39.00 -7.63 78.98
CA VAL A 505 37.89 -6.93 78.29
C VAL A 505 38.36 -6.42 76.92
N GLN A 506 39.56 -5.83 76.83
CA GLN A 506 40.12 -5.37 75.56
C GLN A 506 40.52 -6.52 74.63
N ALA A 507 41.12 -7.60 75.14
CA ALA A 507 41.48 -8.76 74.32
C ALA A 507 40.26 -9.48 73.72
N GLU A 508 39.14 -9.54 74.45
CA GLU A 508 37.87 -10.06 73.92
C GLU A 508 37.20 -9.09 72.92
N MET A 509 37.38 -7.77 73.10
CA MET A 509 36.99 -6.78 72.08
C MET A 509 37.75 -6.98 70.78
N ASP A 510 39.08 -7.11 70.83
CA ASP A 510 39.91 -7.27 69.63
C ASP A 510 39.54 -8.56 68.86
N LYS A 511 39.18 -9.64 69.58
CA LYS A 511 38.63 -10.86 68.97
C LYS A 511 37.26 -10.64 68.33
N GLY A 512 36.37 -9.90 69.00
CA GLY A 512 35.05 -9.55 68.47
C GLY A 512 35.13 -8.68 67.22
N VAL A 513 35.97 -7.65 67.23
CA VAL A 513 36.23 -6.79 66.08
C VAL A 513 36.84 -7.60 64.92
N ALA A 514 37.75 -8.54 65.20
CA ALA A 514 38.31 -9.43 64.18
C ALA A 514 37.25 -10.38 63.58
N ALA A 515 36.29 -10.86 64.37
CA ALA A 515 35.18 -11.68 63.89
C ALA A 515 34.22 -10.87 63.00
N LEU A 516 33.83 -9.66 63.43
CA LEU A 516 33.01 -8.74 62.64
C LEU A 516 33.67 -8.34 61.32
N ALA A 517 34.99 -8.08 61.33
CA ALA A 517 35.75 -7.79 60.12
C ALA A 517 35.81 -8.98 59.15
N LYS A 518 35.82 -10.21 59.68
CA LYS A 518 35.72 -11.43 58.86
C LYS A 518 34.33 -11.58 58.24
N ASP A 519 33.26 -11.28 58.96
CA ASP A 519 31.90 -11.34 58.41
C ASP A 519 31.69 -10.34 57.26
N VAL A 520 32.23 -9.12 57.41
CA VAL A 520 32.23 -8.10 56.34
C VAL A 520 33.02 -8.58 55.12
N LEU A 521 34.18 -9.23 55.33
CA LEU A 521 34.98 -9.80 54.24
C LEU A 521 34.26 -10.96 53.53
N ASP A 522 33.63 -11.86 54.27
CA ASP A 522 32.91 -13.01 53.72
C ASP A 522 31.69 -12.53 52.90
N ALA A 523 30.98 -11.50 53.37
CA ALA A 523 29.90 -10.85 52.62
C ALA A 523 30.40 -10.16 51.34
N ALA A 524 31.50 -9.41 51.41
CA ALA A 524 32.11 -8.76 50.24
C ALA A 524 32.56 -9.79 49.18
N LYS A 525 33.15 -10.92 49.61
CA LYS A 525 33.50 -12.03 48.69
C LYS A 525 32.28 -12.59 47.99
N GLN A 526 31.18 -12.80 48.73
CA GLN A 526 29.96 -13.34 48.13
C GLN A 526 29.32 -12.35 47.15
N ASP A 527 29.36 -11.05 47.45
CA ASP A 527 28.89 -10.00 46.56
C ASP A 527 29.64 -10.00 45.22
N ALA A 528 30.98 -10.00 45.28
CA ALA A 528 31.83 -10.06 44.10
C ALA A 528 31.60 -11.34 43.28
N LYS A 529 31.42 -12.50 43.93
CA LYS A 529 31.09 -13.75 43.21
C LYS A 529 29.72 -13.68 42.52
N ASN A 530 28.72 -13.06 43.15
CA ASN A 530 27.41 -12.85 42.54
C ASN A 530 27.50 -11.91 41.33
N LYS A 531 28.32 -10.85 41.42
CA LYS A 531 28.61 -9.97 40.30
C LYS A 531 29.24 -10.73 39.14
N ILE A 532 30.30 -11.51 39.39
CA ILE A 532 30.96 -12.33 38.37
C ILE A 532 29.97 -13.31 37.72
N ALA A 533 29.10 -13.95 38.51
CA ALA A 533 28.08 -14.84 37.98
C ALA A 533 27.04 -14.11 37.10
N LYS A 534 26.64 -12.89 37.49
CA LYS A 534 25.73 -12.04 36.72
C LYS A 534 26.35 -11.59 35.40
N ASP A 535 27.59 -11.10 35.44
CA ASP A 535 28.29 -10.63 34.25
C ASP A 535 28.63 -11.79 33.30
N ALA A 536 28.94 -12.97 33.84
CA ALA A 536 29.09 -14.19 33.04
C ALA A 536 27.80 -14.63 32.37
N ALA A 537 26.65 -14.53 33.06
CA ALA A 537 25.36 -14.83 32.45
C ALA A 537 25.06 -13.87 31.28
N ALA A 538 25.30 -12.56 31.47
CA ALA A 538 25.15 -11.56 30.43
C ALA A 538 26.13 -11.79 29.26
N ALA A 539 27.39 -12.15 29.54
CA ALA A 539 28.39 -12.49 28.53
C ALA A 539 27.96 -13.69 27.69
N LYS A 540 27.48 -14.77 28.32
CA LYS A 540 26.99 -15.95 27.61
C LYS A 540 25.76 -15.65 26.75
N GLU A 541 24.87 -14.78 27.22
CA GLU A 541 23.72 -14.31 26.44
C GLU A 541 24.17 -13.49 25.22
N ALA A 542 25.11 -12.56 25.39
CA ALA A 542 25.71 -11.80 24.30
C ALA A 542 26.37 -12.72 23.25
N ILE A 543 27.17 -13.69 23.69
CA ILE A 543 27.79 -14.71 22.82
C ILE A 543 26.72 -15.53 22.08
N ALA A 544 25.63 -15.91 22.75
CA ALA A 544 24.55 -16.67 22.14
C ALA A 544 23.81 -15.87 21.06
N SER A 545 23.70 -14.55 21.22
CA SER A 545 23.01 -13.65 20.30
C SER A 545 23.76 -13.39 18.98
N ASN A 546 25.07 -13.67 18.94
CA ASN A 546 25.89 -13.53 17.74
C ASN A 546 25.41 -14.48 16.61
N PRO A 547 24.92 -13.96 15.48
CA PRO A 547 24.19 -14.74 14.47
C PRO A 547 25.10 -15.50 13.47
N ASN A 548 26.36 -15.12 13.36
CA ASN A 548 27.34 -15.68 12.44
C ASN A 548 28.32 -16.67 13.08
N LEU A 549 28.34 -16.77 14.41
CA LEU A 549 29.02 -17.85 15.13
C LEU A 549 28.31 -19.19 14.93
N THR A 550 29.10 -20.23 14.68
CA THR A 550 28.63 -21.62 14.72
C THR A 550 28.41 -22.08 16.16
N ASP A 551 27.61 -23.14 16.35
CA ASP A 551 27.38 -23.71 17.68
C ASP A 551 28.68 -24.14 18.38
N ALA A 552 29.68 -24.60 17.60
CA ALA A 552 30.99 -24.96 18.12
C ALA A 552 31.79 -23.75 18.62
N GLU A 553 31.73 -22.61 17.90
CA GLU A 553 32.36 -21.37 18.31
C GLU A 553 31.66 -20.76 19.53
N LYS A 554 30.31 -20.71 19.54
CA LYS A 554 29.53 -20.26 20.71
C LYS A 554 29.89 -21.08 21.95
N LYS A 555 30.02 -22.40 21.79
CA LYS A 555 30.45 -23.27 22.88
C LYS A 555 31.88 -22.93 23.34
N THR A 556 32.79 -22.68 22.41
CA THR A 556 34.19 -22.34 22.73
C THR A 556 34.29 -21.07 23.57
N PHE A 557 33.57 -20.00 23.20
CA PHE A 557 33.58 -18.74 23.96
C PHE A 557 32.82 -18.84 25.28
N THR A 558 31.72 -19.59 25.33
CA THR A 558 31.01 -19.80 26.62
C THR A 558 31.82 -20.68 27.59
N ASP A 559 32.58 -21.66 27.10
CA ASP A 559 33.54 -22.43 27.90
C ASP A 559 34.70 -21.54 28.41
N ALA A 560 35.15 -20.56 27.63
CA ALA A 560 36.18 -19.58 28.04
C ALA A 560 35.67 -18.69 29.18
N VAL A 561 34.45 -18.14 29.04
CA VAL A 561 33.79 -17.38 30.12
C VAL A 561 33.67 -18.22 31.40
N ASP A 562 33.30 -19.50 31.29
CA ASP A 562 33.26 -20.40 32.46
C ASP A 562 34.63 -20.60 33.12
N ALA A 563 35.70 -20.64 32.34
CA ALA A 563 37.06 -20.72 32.85
C ALA A 563 37.48 -19.41 33.57
N GLU A 564 37.13 -18.24 33.03
CA GLU A 564 37.41 -16.95 33.68
C GLU A 564 36.60 -16.76 34.96
N VAL A 565 35.34 -17.21 34.99
CA VAL A 565 34.52 -17.24 36.22
C VAL A 565 35.18 -18.11 37.30
N ALA A 566 35.70 -19.28 36.93
CA ALA A 566 36.40 -20.14 37.87
C ALA A 566 37.66 -19.47 38.45
N LYS A 567 38.47 -18.84 37.60
CA LYS A 567 39.68 -18.09 38.03
C LYS A 567 39.33 -16.92 38.94
N ALA A 568 38.34 -16.11 38.58
CA ALA A 568 37.89 -14.97 39.37
C ALA A 568 37.35 -15.43 40.75
N ASN A 569 36.55 -16.49 40.78
CA ASN A 569 36.02 -17.05 42.03
C ASN A 569 37.12 -17.57 42.96
N ASP A 570 38.16 -18.20 42.41
CA ASP A 570 39.32 -18.67 43.18
C ASP A 570 40.11 -17.49 43.76
N ALA A 571 40.36 -16.45 42.95
CA ALA A 571 41.06 -15.23 43.37
C ALA A 571 40.29 -14.46 44.45
N ILE A 572 38.98 -14.24 44.26
CA ILE A 572 38.09 -13.62 45.25
C ILE A 572 38.07 -14.42 46.55
N SER A 573 38.07 -15.76 46.47
CA SER A 573 38.10 -16.63 47.66
C SER A 573 39.40 -16.45 48.45
N ALA A 574 40.53 -16.25 47.77
CA ALA A 574 41.85 -16.06 48.36
C ALA A 574 42.10 -14.65 48.93
N ALA A 575 41.28 -13.66 48.57
CA ALA A 575 41.41 -12.28 49.02
C ALA A 575 41.35 -12.14 50.56
N THR A 576 42.14 -11.24 51.14
CA THR A 576 42.28 -11.08 52.60
C THR A 576 41.61 -9.82 53.16
N SER A 577 41.14 -8.93 52.30
CA SER A 577 40.43 -7.71 52.68
C SER A 577 39.37 -7.33 51.63
N PRO A 578 38.36 -6.52 51.98
CA PRO A 578 37.34 -6.08 51.02
C PRO A 578 37.91 -5.30 49.82
N ALA A 579 39.02 -4.57 50.01
CA ALA A 579 39.71 -3.87 48.92
C ALA A 579 40.40 -4.83 47.94
N ASP A 580 40.97 -5.93 48.44
CA ASP A 580 41.51 -7.00 47.60
C ASP A 580 40.39 -7.67 46.80
N VAL A 581 39.22 -7.91 47.43
CA VAL A 581 38.04 -8.49 46.77
C VAL A 581 37.59 -7.62 45.59
N GLN A 582 37.45 -6.31 45.78
CA GLN A 582 37.04 -5.41 44.68
C GLN A 582 38.04 -5.43 43.52
N LYS A 583 39.34 -5.48 43.80
CA LYS A 583 40.37 -5.55 42.76
C LYS A 583 40.26 -6.85 41.95
N GLU A 584 40.04 -7.99 42.61
CA GLU A 584 39.87 -9.27 41.93
C GLU A 584 38.52 -9.36 41.20
N GLU A 585 37.46 -8.70 41.69
CA GLU A 585 36.20 -8.51 40.96
C GLU A 585 36.45 -7.74 39.66
N ASP A 586 37.04 -6.55 39.73
CA ASP A 586 37.29 -5.69 38.56
C ASP A 586 38.14 -6.42 37.51
N ALA A 587 39.13 -7.21 37.94
CA ALA A 587 39.94 -8.04 37.06
C ALA A 587 39.13 -9.16 36.39
N GLY A 588 38.25 -9.85 37.14
CA GLY A 588 37.37 -10.88 36.59
C GLY A 588 36.33 -10.32 35.61
N VAL A 589 35.75 -9.16 35.91
CA VAL A 589 34.83 -8.45 35.01
C VAL A 589 35.54 -8.06 33.72
N ALA A 590 36.78 -7.55 33.79
CA ALA A 590 37.56 -7.21 32.61
C ALA A 590 37.89 -8.43 31.74
N ALA A 591 38.25 -9.57 32.34
CA ALA A 591 38.55 -10.81 31.61
C ALA A 591 37.31 -11.38 30.90
N ILE A 592 36.14 -11.38 31.56
CA ILE A 592 34.87 -11.79 30.93
C ILE A 592 34.50 -10.87 29.76
N ALA A 593 34.73 -9.56 29.89
CA ALA A 593 34.48 -8.61 28.81
C ALA A 593 35.41 -8.82 27.59
N GLU A 594 36.65 -9.27 27.82
CA GLU A 594 37.59 -9.64 26.75
C GLU A 594 37.09 -10.86 25.95
N ASP A 595 36.56 -11.90 26.61
CA ASP A 595 35.96 -13.06 25.92
C ASP A 595 34.72 -12.68 25.08
N VAL A 596 33.91 -11.72 25.55
CA VAL A 596 32.77 -11.18 24.77
C VAL A 596 33.25 -10.43 23.54
N LEU A 597 34.34 -9.66 23.66
CA LEU A 597 34.97 -8.97 22.53
C LEU A 597 35.51 -9.97 21.50
N ASP A 598 36.22 -11.01 21.94
CA ASP A 598 36.75 -12.04 21.04
C ASP A 598 35.64 -12.79 20.29
N ALA A 599 34.52 -13.08 20.96
CA ALA A 599 33.35 -13.66 20.33
C ALA A 599 32.73 -12.73 19.27
N ALA A 600 32.60 -11.43 19.56
CA ALA A 600 32.09 -10.44 18.63
C ALA A 600 33.01 -10.27 17.41
N LYS A 601 34.34 -10.23 17.61
CA LYS A 601 35.31 -10.21 16.52
C LYS A 601 35.19 -11.44 15.61
N GLN A 602 35.00 -12.61 16.20
CA GLN A 602 34.85 -13.84 15.43
C GLN A 602 33.53 -13.88 14.65
N ASP A 603 32.42 -13.38 15.22
CA ASP A 603 31.14 -13.23 14.52
C ASP A 603 31.29 -12.35 13.27
N ALA A 604 31.91 -11.18 13.45
CA ALA A 604 32.17 -10.22 12.38
C ALA A 604 33.03 -10.81 11.25
N LYS A 605 34.09 -11.54 11.60
CA LYS A 605 34.91 -12.26 10.60
C LYS A 605 34.11 -13.31 9.84
N ASN A 606 33.25 -14.05 10.52
CA ASN A 606 32.39 -15.05 9.89
C ASN A 606 31.38 -14.38 8.94
N LYS A 607 30.85 -13.21 9.28
CA LYS A 607 30.02 -12.41 8.38
C LYS A 607 30.79 -11.98 7.12
N ILE A 608 31.99 -11.40 7.27
CA ILE A 608 32.84 -11.01 6.13
C ILE A 608 33.14 -12.22 5.23
N ALA A 609 33.47 -13.38 5.81
CA ALA A 609 33.72 -14.59 5.02
C ALA A 609 32.51 -15.05 4.20
N LYS A 610 31.29 -14.94 4.76
CA LYS A 610 30.04 -15.23 4.04
C LYS A 610 29.81 -14.25 2.89
N GLU A 611 29.98 -12.95 3.14
CA GLU A 611 29.81 -11.91 2.11
C GLU A 611 30.84 -12.04 0.98
N VAL A 612 32.09 -12.40 1.29
CA VAL A 612 33.12 -12.71 0.28
C VAL A 612 32.68 -13.86 -0.62
N ALA A 613 32.15 -14.94 -0.04
CA ALA A 613 31.68 -16.07 -0.83
C ALA A 613 30.54 -15.67 -1.79
N ALA A 614 29.54 -14.94 -1.28
CA ALA A 614 28.43 -14.43 -2.08
C ALA A 614 28.88 -13.46 -3.18
N ALA A 615 29.81 -12.54 -2.86
CA ALA A 615 30.37 -11.60 -3.82
C ALA A 615 31.11 -12.31 -4.96
N LYS A 616 31.91 -13.33 -4.64
CA LYS A 616 32.63 -14.12 -5.65
C LYS A 616 31.67 -14.89 -6.57
N GLU A 617 30.59 -15.44 -6.05
CA GLU A 617 29.54 -16.09 -6.83
C GLU A 617 28.82 -15.09 -7.75
N ALA A 618 28.47 -13.90 -7.24
CA ALA A 618 27.85 -12.84 -8.03
C ALA A 618 28.77 -12.36 -9.17
N ILE A 619 30.07 -12.19 -8.89
CA ILE A 619 31.07 -11.86 -9.92
C ILE A 619 31.16 -12.95 -10.98
N ASP A 620 31.09 -14.24 -10.59
CA ASP A 620 31.13 -15.35 -11.54
C ASP A 620 29.89 -15.44 -12.44
N ALA A 621 28.74 -14.98 -11.95
CA ALA A 621 27.48 -14.98 -12.71
C ALA A 621 27.46 -13.98 -13.88
N ASN A 622 28.32 -12.96 -13.87
CA ASN A 622 28.42 -11.94 -14.92
C ASN A 622 28.94 -12.55 -16.24
N PRO A 623 28.12 -12.63 -17.32
CA PRO A 623 28.44 -13.42 -18.52
C PRO A 623 29.30 -12.70 -19.57
N ASN A 624 29.42 -11.38 -19.49
CA ASN A 624 30.18 -10.53 -20.41
C ASN A 624 31.54 -10.08 -19.84
N LEU A 625 31.83 -10.36 -18.57
CA LEU A 625 33.18 -10.27 -18.00
C LEU A 625 34.09 -11.38 -18.55
N SER A 626 35.30 -11.00 -18.92
CA SER A 626 36.37 -11.95 -19.20
C SER A 626 36.90 -12.62 -17.94
N ASP A 627 37.52 -13.79 -18.07
CA ASP A 627 38.16 -14.49 -16.95
C ASP A 627 39.18 -13.60 -16.21
N ALA A 628 39.87 -12.72 -16.94
CA ALA A 628 40.83 -11.78 -16.36
C ALA A 628 40.15 -10.67 -15.52
N GLU A 629 38.99 -10.18 -15.96
CA GLU A 629 38.21 -9.18 -15.23
C GLU A 629 37.56 -9.81 -13.99
N LYS A 630 36.99 -11.01 -14.09
CA LYS A 630 36.45 -11.76 -12.94
C LYS A 630 37.52 -11.96 -11.88
N GLU A 631 38.72 -12.39 -12.29
CA GLU A 631 39.85 -12.57 -11.38
C GLU A 631 40.32 -11.26 -10.75
N ALA A 632 40.26 -10.14 -11.47
CA ALA A 632 40.59 -8.82 -10.92
C ALA A 632 39.57 -8.36 -9.86
N SER A 633 38.27 -8.49 -10.14
CA SER A 633 37.21 -8.14 -9.18
C SER A 633 37.25 -9.03 -7.94
N LYS A 634 37.50 -10.34 -8.08
CA LYS A 634 37.68 -11.25 -6.93
C LYS A 634 38.87 -10.88 -6.06
N LYS A 635 39.95 -10.35 -6.65
CA LYS A 635 41.10 -9.85 -5.90
C LYS A 635 40.80 -8.55 -5.14
N ALA A 636 39.95 -7.68 -5.69
CA ALA A 636 39.47 -6.50 -4.97
C ALA A 636 38.67 -6.92 -3.73
N VAL A 637 37.72 -7.86 -3.90
CA VAL A 637 36.95 -8.46 -2.80
C VAL A 637 37.87 -9.06 -1.73
N ASP A 638 38.90 -9.81 -2.14
CA ASP A 638 39.86 -10.40 -1.20
C ASP A 638 40.70 -9.34 -0.47
N ALA A 639 41.03 -8.23 -1.11
CA ALA A 639 41.76 -7.13 -0.51
C ALA A 639 40.91 -6.38 0.53
N ASP A 640 39.66 -6.08 0.19
CA ASP A 640 38.71 -5.38 1.08
C ASP A 640 38.29 -6.27 2.26
N ALA A 641 38.10 -7.57 2.05
CA ALA A 641 37.88 -8.53 3.12
C ALA A 641 39.07 -8.63 4.09
N LYS A 642 40.30 -8.58 3.56
CA LYS A 642 41.51 -8.55 4.37
C LYS A 642 41.59 -7.26 5.19
N ALA A 643 41.29 -6.10 4.59
CA ALA A 643 41.27 -4.83 5.29
C ALA A 643 40.20 -4.80 6.40
N ALA A 644 39.00 -5.33 6.12
CA ALA A 644 37.94 -5.47 7.12
C ALA A 644 38.37 -6.38 8.28
N THR A 645 38.97 -7.53 7.98
CA THR A 645 39.47 -8.47 9.00
C THR A 645 40.54 -7.83 9.89
N GLU A 646 41.49 -7.10 9.31
CA GLU A 646 42.52 -6.35 10.07
C GLU A 646 41.92 -5.27 10.97
N ALA A 647 40.88 -4.56 10.51
CA ALA A 647 40.16 -3.57 11.30
C ALA A 647 39.35 -4.21 12.44
N ILE A 648 38.70 -5.35 12.20
CA ILE A 648 37.98 -6.13 13.21
C ILE A 648 38.97 -6.63 14.27
N ASP A 649 40.13 -7.14 13.87
CA ASP A 649 41.18 -7.60 14.79
C ASP A 649 41.68 -6.48 15.72
N ALA A 650 41.83 -5.28 15.17
CA ALA A 650 42.28 -4.09 15.89
C ALA A 650 41.22 -3.48 16.84
N SER A 651 39.97 -3.94 16.79
CA SER A 651 38.89 -3.39 17.62
C SER A 651 39.11 -3.65 19.11
N THR A 652 38.71 -2.71 19.95
CA THR A 652 38.85 -2.78 21.41
C THR A 652 37.52 -2.93 22.13
N SER A 653 36.41 -2.93 21.37
CA SER A 653 35.06 -3.18 21.88
C SER A 653 34.18 -3.86 20.82
N PRO A 654 33.09 -4.56 21.23
CA PRO A 654 32.17 -5.19 20.28
C PRO A 654 31.55 -4.21 19.27
N VAL A 655 31.30 -2.96 19.68
CA VAL A 655 30.74 -1.92 18.82
C VAL A 655 31.74 -1.50 17.73
N GLU A 656 33.03 -1.39 18.07
CA GLU A 656 34.08 -1.13 17.08
C GLU A 656 34.23 -2.30 16.09
N ALA A 657 34.11 -3.54 16.56
CA ALA A 657 34.13 -4.72 15.69
C ALA A 657 32.97 -4.72 14.68
N GLN A 658 31.74 -4.40 15.14
CA GLN A 658 30.57 -4.25 14.26
C GLN A 658 30.75 -3.12 13.25
N SER A 659 31.29 -1.97 13.68
CA SER A 659 31.53 -0.86 12.75
C SER A 659 32.54 -1.21 11.65
N ALA A 660 33.58 -1.98 12.00
CA ALA A 660 34.55 -2.49 11.05
C ALA A 660 33.94 -3.53 10.10
N GLU A 661 33.04 -4.38 10.60
CA GLU A 661 32.23 -5.31 9.80
C GLU A 661 31.38 -4.56 8.77
N ASP A 662 30.52 -3.63 9.20
CA ASP A 662 29.59 -2.91 8.34
C ASP A 662 30.32 -2.19 7.20
N LYS A 663 31.46 -1.56 7.53
CA LYS A 663 32.32 -0.91 6.54
C LYS A 663 32.90 -1.91 5.54
N GLY A 664 33.35 -3.07 6.02
CA GLY A 664 33.86 -4.16 5.18
C GLY A 664 32.80 -4.73 4.24
N VAL A 665 31.60 -4.97 4.76
CA VAL A 665 30.44 -5.41 3.96
C VAL A 665 30.09 -4.40 2.87
N GLY A 666 30.08 -3.10 3.21
CA GLY A 666 29.84 -2.03 2.23
C GLY A 666 30.90 -1.97 1.13
N SER A 667 32.17 -2.16 1.49
CA SER A 667 33.31 -2.24 0.57
C SER A 667 33.18 -3.42 -0.41
N ILE A 668 32.90 -4.63 0.10
CA ILE A 668 32.70 -5.84 -0.71
C ILE A 668 31.48 -5.68 -1.65
N ALA A 669 30.40 -5.06 -1.18
CA ALA A 669 29.22 -4.80 -2.01
C ALA A 669 29.56 -3.82 -3.17
N GLN A 670 30.44 -2.84 -2.93
CA GLN A 670 30.92 -1.93 -3.97
C GLN A 670 31.74 -2.68 -5.04
N ASP A 671 32.57 -3.65 -4.67
CA ASP A 671 33.31 -4.47 -5.64
C ASP A 671 32.38 -5.29 -6.55
N VAL A 672 31.27 -5.81 -6.00
CA VAL A 672 30.23 -6.51 -6.78
C VAL A 672 29.54 -5.55 -7.76
N LEU A 673 29.22 -4.33 -7.31
CA LEU A 673 28.65 -3.29 -8.16
C LEU A 673 29.60 -2.92 -9.30
N ASP A 674 30.88 -2.73 -9.01
CA ASP A 674 31.89 -2.37 -10.01
C ASP A 674 32.06 -3.49 -11.05
N ALA A 675 32.01 -4.74 -10.62
CA ALA A 675 32.02 -5.90 -11.53
C ALA A 675 30.78 -5.93 -12.44
N ALA A 676 29.58 -5.70 -11.89
CA ALA A 676 28.33 -5.63 -12.66
C ALA A 676 28.36 -4.48 -13.68
N LYS A 677 28.84 -3.30 -13.28
CA LYS A 677 29.05 -2.15 -14.20
C LYS A 677 29.97 -2.52 -15.35
N GLN A 678 31.06 -3.21 -15.06
CA GLN A 678 32.01 -3.61 -16.08
C GLN A 678 31.42 -4.66 -17.04
N ASP A 679 30.60 -5.60 -16.53
CA ASP A 679 29.87 -6.57 -17.35
C ASP A 679 28.93 -5.88 -18.35
N ALA A 680 28.10 -4.97 -17.85
CA ALA A 680 27.16 -4.21 -18.66
C ALA A 680 27.87 -3.35 -19.72
N LYS A 681 28.98 -2.69 -19.37
CA LYS A 681 29.80 -1.96 -20.35
C LYS A 681 30.36 -2.88 -21.43
N ASN A 682 30.83 -4.07 -21.08
CA ASN A 682 31.31 -5.05 -22.04
C ASN A 682 30.18 -5.51 -22.97
N LYS A 683 28.96 -5.69 -22.45
CA LYS A 683 27.77 -5.98 -23.24
C LYS A 683 27.45 -4.86 -24.22
N ILE A 684 27.39 -3.61 -23.77
CA ILE A 684 27.14 -2.43 -24.63
C ILE A 684 28.20 -2.32 -25.72
N ALA A 685 29.49 -2.51 -25.39
CA ALA A 685 30.57 -2.49 -26.38
C ALA A 685 30.39 -3.60 -27.45
N LYS A 686 30.00 -4.80 -27.02
CA LYS A 686 29.74 -5.94 -27.91
C LYS A 686 28.55 -5.69 -28.83
N GLU A 687 27.42 -5.21 -28.30
CA GLU A 687 26.24 -4.88 -29.09
C GLU A 687 26.49 -3.71 -30.05
N SER A 688 27.21 -2.68 -29.60
CA SER A 688 27.64 -1.57 -30.44
C SER A 688 28.50 -2.06 -31.62
N ALA A 689 29.46 -2.95 -31.39
CA ALA A 689 30.29 -3.53 -32.46
C ALA A 689 29.47 -4.39 -33.44
N ALA A 690 28.52 -5.19 -32.93
CA ALA A 690 27.63 -5.98 -33.76
C ALA A 690 26.72 -5.10 -34.63
N ALA A 691 26.12 -4.07 -34.04
CA ALA A 691 25.28 -3.08 -34.74
C ALA A 691 26.07 -2.36 -35.84
N LYS A 692 27.28 -1.86 -35.56
CA LYS A 692 28.13 -1.24 -36.58
C LYS A 692 28.46 -2.19 -37.74
N SER A 693 28.70 -3.46 -37.43
CA SER A 693 28.97 -4.49 -38.45
C SER A 693 27.75 -4.77 -39.31
N ALA A 694 26.54 -4.77 -38.75
CA ALA A 694 25.28 -4.90 -39.49
C ALA A 694 25.05 -3.71 -40.43
N ILE A 695 25.29 -2.48 -39.95
CA ILE A 695 25.24 -1.27 -40.77
C ILE A 695 26.22 -1.34 -41.95
N ASP A 696 27.44 -1.82 -41.72
CA ASP A 696 28.44 -2.00 -42.77
C ASP A 696 28.00 -2.99 -43.85
N ALA A 697 27.37 -4.10 -43.43
CA ALA A 697 26.91 -5.15 -44.32
C ALA A 697 25.68 -4.76 -45.17
N ASN A 698 24.92 -3.73 -44.78
CA ASN A 698 23.69 -3.35 -45.47
C ASN A 698 23.97 -2.75 -46.88
N PRO A 699 23.52 -3.37 -47.98
CA PRO A 699 23.80 -2.90 -49.35
C PRO A 699 22.91 -1.72 -49.80
N ASN A 700 21.84 -1.42 -49.06
CA ASN A 700 20.83 -0.44 -49.45
C ASN A 700 21.06 0.94 -48.83
N LEU A 701 22.15 1.12 -48.06
CA LEU A 701 22.55 2.39 -47.45
C LEU A 701 23.73 3.01 -48.19
N THR A 702 23.73 4.34 -48.32
CA THR A 702 24.89 5.06 -48.86
C THR A 702 26.04 5.11 -47.84
N PRO A 703 27.29 5.38 -48.28
CA PRO A 703 28.41 5.57 -47.37
C PRO A 703 28.15 6.63 -46.28
N GLU A 704 27.49 7.74 -46.64
CA GLU A 704 27.15 8.83 -45.73
C GLU A 704 26.11 8.42 -44.67
N GLU A 705 25.14 7.59 -45.07
CA GLU A 705 24.11 7.07 -44.17
C GLU A 705 24.68 6.05 -43.19
N LYS A 706 25.58 5.17 -43.67
CA LYS A 706 26.29 4.22 -42.81
C LYS A 706 27.11 4.94 -41.75
N GLU A 707 27.87 5.96 -42.16
CA GLU A 707 28.69 6.74 -41.22
C GLU A 707 27.83 7.46 -40.18
N SER A 708 26.70 8.04 -40.60
CA SER A 708 25.76 8.70 -39.70
C SER A 708 25.15 7.74 -38.67
N ALA A 709 24.73 6.53 -39.10
CA ALA A 709 24.18 5.51 -38.21
C ALA A 709 25.23 4.99 -37.21
N LYS A 710 26.47 4.76 -37.64
CA LYS A 710 27.56 4.35 -36.74
C LYS A 710 27.86 5.40 -35.68
N LYS A 711 27.86 6.69 -36.05
CA LYS A 711 28.06 7.79 -35.11
C LYS A 711 26.94 7.89 -34.07
N ALA A 712 25.69 7.64 -34.48
CA ALA A 712 24.57 7.54 -33.55
C ALA A 712 24.76 6.37 -32.59
N ILE A 713 25.19 5.19 -33.09
CA ILE A 713 25.49 4.02 -32.26
C ILE A 713 26.61 4.33 -31.24
N ASP A 714 27.67 5.05 -31.65
CA ASP A 714 28.73 5.49 -30.73
C ASP A 714 28.21 6.44 -29.65
N THR A 715 27.29 7.33 -30.02
CA THR A 715 26.70 8.31 -29.10
C THR A 715 25.84 7.61 -28.05
N ASP A 716 24.96 6.70 -28.47
CA ASP A 716 24.08 5.97 -27.58
C ASP A 716 24.85 4.97 -26.71
N ALA A 717 25.90 4.33 -27.24
CA ALA A 717 26.78 3.48 -26.45
C ALA A 717 27.54 4.28 -25.36
N GLN A 718 27.98 5.50 -25.66
CA GLN A 718 28.60 6.40 -24.68
C GLN A 718 27.59 6.87 -23.62
N ALA A 719 26.37 7.23 -24.04
CA ALA A 719 25.31 7.63 -23.14
C ALA A 719 24.92 6.49 -22.18
N ALA A 720 24.76 5.26 -22.70
CA ALA A 720 24.49 4.07 -21.91
C ALA A 720 25.63 3.79 -20.92
N THR A 721 26.89 3.86 -21.37
CA THR A 721 28.07 3.69 -20.48
C THR A 721 28.06 4.72 -19.34
N ALA A 722 27.77 5.99 -19.64
CA ALA A 722 27.69 7.05 -18.63
C ALA A 722 26.50 6.88 -17.66
N ALA A 723 25.39 6.29 -18.11
CA ALA A 723 24.25 5.96 -17.26
C ALA A 723 24.58 4.76 -16.34
N ILE A 724 25.19 3.70 -16.88
CA ILE A 724 25.70 2.55 -16.13
C ILE A 724 26.69 3.00 -15.04
N ASP A 725 27.59 3.94 -15.35
CA ASP A 725 28.54 4.49 -14.37
C ASP A 725 27.86 5.14 -13.16
N LYS A 726 26.70 5.76 -13.37
CA LYS A 726 25.92 6.45 -12.32
C LYS A 726 25.04 5.51 -11.50
N ALA A 727 24.78 4.29 -11.96
CA ALA A 727 23.96 3.34 -11.23
C ALA A 727 24.59 2.99 -9.87
N SER A 728 23.79 2.89 -8.82
CA SER A 728 24.25 2.64 -7.44
C SER A 728 24.04 1.20 -6.97
N THR A 729 23.38 0.36 -7.77
CA THR A 729 23.12 -1.05 -7.45
C THR A 729 23.23 -1.92 -8.72
N PRO A 730 23.52 -3.23 -8.59
CA PRO A 730 23.58 -4.14 -9.74
C PRO A 730 22.27 -4.19 -10.56
N ASP A 731 21.11 -4.14 -9.90
CA ASP A 731 19.81 -4.13 -10.60
C ASP A 731 19.62 -2.85 -11.43
N ALA A 732 20.05 -1.69 -10.90
CA ALA A 732 20.01 -0.44 -11.65
C ALA A 732 20.98 -0.45 -12.84
N VAL A 733 22.12 -1.15 -12.72
CA VAL A 733 23.05 -1.37 -13.84
C VAL A 733 22.36 -2.17 -14.96
N GLN A 734 21.65 -3.26 -14.64
CA GLN A 734 20.93 -4.06 -15.64
C GLN A 734 19.87 -3.25 -16.39
N VAL A 735 19.13 -2.39 -15.69
CA VAL A 735 18.12 -1.51 -16.32
C VAL A 735 18.76 -0.56 -17.33
N GLU A 736 19.90 0.04 -16.99
CA GLU A 736 20.60 0.94 -17.91
C GLU A 736 21.30 0.20 -19.06
N GLU A 737 21.76 -1.04 -18.83
CA GLU A 737 22.21 -1.95 -19.88
C GLU A 737 21.09 -2.19 -20.91
N ASP A 738 19.92 -2.64 -20.46
CA ASP A 738 18.81 -3.00 -21.34
C ASP A 738 18.33 -1.81 -22.19
N LYS A 739 18.27 -0.61 -21.58
CA LYS A 739 17.97 0.65 -22.30
C LYS A 739 19.02 0.95 -23.36
N GLY A 740 20.30 0.81 -23.02
CA GLY A 740 21.41 1.05 -23.95
C GLY A 740 21.39 0.07 -25.13
N VAL A 741 21.15 -1.21 -24.87
CA VAL A 741 21.01 -2.25 -25.91
C VAL A 741 19.81 -1.95 -26.81
N ALA A 742 18.66 -1.57 -26.24
CA ALA A 742 17.47 -1.21 -27.01
C ALA A 742 17.71 0.01 -27.93
N ALA A 743 18.39 1.05 -27.43
CA ALA A 743 18.72 2.24 -28.22
C ALA A 743 19.65 1.91 -29.40
N ILE A 744 20.70 1.12 -29.17
CA ILE A 744 21.62 0.65 -30.23
C ILE A 744 20.87 -0.17 -31.29
N ASN A 745 19.99 -1.09 -30.85
CA ASN A 745 19.21 -1.93 -31.76
C ASN A 745 18.21 -1.13 -32.59
N LEU A 746 17.60 -0.09 -32.00
CA LEU A 746 16.70 0.83 -32.71
C LEU A 746 17.40 1.51 -33.89
N ILE A 747 18.63 1.99 -33.69
CA ILE A 747 19.40 2.65 -34.77
C ILE A 747 19.62 1.67 -35.94
N THR A 748 19.99 0.43 -35.62
CA THR A 748 20.18 -0.63 -36.63
C THR A 748 18.88 -0.90 -37.39
N ALA A 749 17.76 -1.06 -36.68
CA ALA A 749 16.45 -1.28 -37.28
C ALA A 749 15.99 -0.12 -38.18
N LYS A 750 16.22 1.13 -37.76
CA LYS A 750 15.91 2.33 -38.55
C LYS A 750 16.75 2.41 -39.83
N ALA A 751 18.01 2.02 -39.77
CA ALA A 751 18.89 2.01 -40.93
C ALA A 751 18.47 0.93 -41.94
N ASP A 752 18.15 -0.28 -41.46
CA ASP A 752 17.62 -1.35 -42.31
C ASP A 752 16.29 -0.96 -42.97
N ALA A 753 15.37 -0.40 -42.20
CA ALA A 753 14.09 0.15 -42.65
C ALA A 753 14.26 1.19 -43.78
N LYS A 754 15.18 2.14 -43.59
CA LYS A 754 15.48 3.17 -44.60
C LYS A 754 16.02 2.56 -45.89
N GLY A 755 16.91 1.57 -45.78
CA GLY A 755 17.42 0.82 -46.92
C GLY A 755 16.32 0.09 -47.71
N VAL A 756 15.34 -0.50 -47.02
CA VAL A 756 14.19 -1.17 -47.67
C VAL A 756 13.36 -0.16 -48.47
N ILE A 757 13.04 1.01 -47.91
CA ILE A 757 12.30 2.06 -48.61
C ILE A 757 13.06 2.57 -49.84
N ALA A 758 14.38 2.78 -49.73
CA ALA A 758 15.21 3.20 -50.86
C ALA A 758 15.21 2.17 -52.00
N ALA A 759 15.32 0.87 -51.67
CA ALA A 759 15.26 -0.21 -52.65
C ALA A 759 13.87 -0.29 -53.32
N LYS A 760 12.79 -0.12 -52.55
CA LYS A 760 11.42 -0.14 -53.06
C LYS A 760 11.12 1.05 -53.96
N LEU A 761 11.60 2.25 -53.62
CA LEU A 761 11.50 3.44 -54.47
C LEU A 761 12.18 3.19 -55.83
N ALA A 762 13.40 2.65 -55.82
CA ALA A 762 14.13 2.36 -57.05
C ALA A 762 13.39 1.35 -57.95
N ASP A 763 12.76 0.34 -57.36
CA ASP A 763 11.94 -0.65 -58.09
C ASP A 763 10.68 -0.02 -58.72
N GLU A 764 9.94 0.84 -57.99
CA GLU A 764 8.74 1.49 -58.55
C GLU A 764 9.07 2.55 -59.60
N ILE A 765 10.16 3.32 -59.44
CA ILE A 765 10.64 4.24 -60.49
C ILE A 765 10.96 3.47 -61.77
N LYS A 766 11.66 2.33 -61.66
CA LYS A 766 11.99 1.51 -62.82
C LYS A 766 10.73 0.99 -63.53
N LYS A 767 9.73 0.51 -62.78
CA LYS A 767 8.43 0.08 -63.35
C LYS A 767 7.70 1.21 -64.08
N LEU A 768 7.81 2.44 -63.58
CA LEU A 768 7.22 3.62 -64.22
C LEU A 768 7.94 3.95 -65.53
N GLU A 769 9.28 3.89 -65.56
CA GLU A 769 10.08 4.08 -66.77
C GLU A 769 9.80 3.00 -67.83
N ASP A 770 9.65 1.74 -67.41
CA ASP A 770 9.25 0.64 -68.32
C ASP A 770 7.86 0.92 -68.92
N LYS A 771 6.93 1.48 -68.14
CA LYS A 771 5.58 1.84 -68.61
C LYS A 771 5.60 3.03 -69.57
N GLN A 772 6.47 4.01 -69.33
CA GLN A 772 6.71 5.11 -70.27
C GLN A 772 7.17 4.57 -71.63
N ALA A 773 8.16 3.66 -71.64
CA ALA A 773 8.68 3.09 -72.87
C ALA A 773 7.61 2.31 -73.66
N GLU A 774 6.70 1.61 -72.96
CA GLU A 774 5.54 0.96 -73.59
C GLU A 774 4.59 1.98 -74.25
N ALA A 775 4.26 3.07 -73.55
CA ALA A 775 3.37 4.12 -74.04
C ALA A 775 3.95 4.86 -75.26
N GLU A 776 5.24 5.20 -75.24
CA GLU A 776 5.92 5.85 -76.36
C GLU A 776 5.91 4.98 -77.62
N LYS A 777 6.07 3.66 -77.46
CA LYS A 777 6.00 2.70 -78.57
C LYS A 777 4.61 2.66 -79.22
N ALA A 778 3.55 2.79 -78.44
CA ALA A 778 2.18 2.86 -78.95
C ALA A 778 1.96 4.14 -79.79
N ILE A 779 2.45 5.29 -79.31
CA ILE A 779 2.42 6.56 -80.05
C ILE A 779 3.24 6.47 -81.34
N ASP A 780 4.41 5.83 -81.31
CA ASP A 780 5.23 5.66 -82.51
C ASP A 780 4.53 4.83 -83.60
N ALA A 781 3.71 3.86 -83.20
CA ALA A 781 2.96 2.98 -84.11
C ALA A 781 1.71 3.63 -84.73
N SER A 782 1.31 4.82 -84.28
CA SER A 782 0.08 5.47 -84.73
C SER A 782 0.21 6.17 -86.09
N THR A 783 -0.92 6.63 -86.66
CA THR A 783 -0.99 7.35 -87.95
C THR A 783 -0.79 8.87 -87.83
N MET A 784 -0.59 9.37 -86.61
CA MET A 784 -0.26 10.77 -86.32
C MET A 784 0.96 11.26 -87.13
N THR A 785 0.99 12.57 -87.38
CA THR A 785 2.16 13.23 -87.97
C THR A 785 3.35 13.26 -87.00
N ASN A 786 4.55 13.49 -87.53
CA ASN A 786 5.76 13.57 -86.70
C ASN A 786 5.69 14.68 -85.63
N GLU A 787 4.99 15.78 -85.91
CA GLU A 787 4.85 16.91 -84.98
C GLU A 787 3.84 16.59 -83.86
N GLU A 788 2.72 15.93 -84.19
CA GLU A 788 1.75 15.44 -83.21
C GLU A 788 2.36 14.37 -82.28
N LYS A 789 3.18 13.44 -82.82
CA LYS A 789 3.89 12.45 -82.00
C LYS A 789 4.88 13.09 -81.03
N ALA A 790 5.57 14.15 -81.44
CA ALA A 790 6.50 14.86 -80.56
C ALA A 790 5.78 15.55 -79.39
N ILE A 791 4.60 16.12 -79.64
CA ILE A 791 3.75 16.73 -78.60
C ILE A 791 3.24 15.65 -77.63
N ALA A 792 2.75 14.53 -78.13
CA ALA A 792 2.25 13.42 -77.31
C ALA A 792 3.34 12.81 -76.40
N LYS A 793 4.56 12.61 -76.92
CA LYS A 793 5.69 12.13 -76.11
C LYS A 793 6.12 13.14 -75.03
N LYS A 794 6.04 14.43 -75.32
CA LYS A 794 6.33 15.46 -74.32
C LYS A 794 5.29 15.46 -73.20
N ALA A 795 4.00 15.33 -73.53
CA ALA A 795 2.94 15.21 -72.53
C ALA A 795 3.11 13.97 -71.64
N LEU A 796 3.56 12.84 -72.20
CA LEU A 796 3.92 11.65 -71.42
C LEU A 796 5.10 11.90 -70.48
N GLN A 797 6.17 12.53 -70.96
CA GLN A 797 7.34 12.83 -70.14
C GLN A 797 6.97 13.71 -68.94
N ASP A 798 6.13 14.73 -69.14
CA ASP A 798 5.67 15.62 -68.07
C ASP A 798 4.88 14.83 -66.97
N VAL A 799 4.08 13.84 -67.37
CA VAL A 799 3.36 12.96 -66.44
C VAL A 799 4.31 12.03 -65.68
N VAL A 800 5.32 11.47 -66.35
CA VAL A 800 6.32 10.60 -65.71
C VAL A 800 7.17 11.38 -64.71
N ASP A 801 7.63 12.57 -65.07
CA ASP A 801 8.43 13.43 -64.18
C ASP A 801 7.63 13.79 -62.93
N LYS A 802 6.33 14.08 -63.07
CA LYS A 802 5.42 14.28 -61.95
C LYS A 802 5.30 13.01 -61.09
N GLY A 803 5.09 11.84 -61.69
CA GLY A 803 4.98 10.57 -60.98
C GLY A 803 6.26 10.19 -60.21
N LYS A 804 7.44 10.47 -60.78
CA LYS A 804 8.73 10.30 -60.09
C LYS A 804 8.84 11.22 -58.87
N ALA A 805 8.45 12.49 -59.01
CA ALA A 805 8.45 13.43 -57.89
C ALA A 805 7.48 13.01 -56.77
N GLU A 806 6.32 12.47 -57.12
CA GLU A 806 5.34 11.93 -56.15
C GLU A 806 5.86 10.68 -55.42
N LEU A 807 6.53 9.77 -56.13
CA LEU A 807 7.20 8.61 -55.54
C LEU A 807 8.34 9.03 -54.59
N GLU A 808 9.17 10.00 -54.98
CA GLU A 808 10.21 10.55 -54.11
C GLU A 808 9.64 11.24 -52.87
N ALA A 809 8.50 11.93 -53.01
CA ALA A 809 7.79 12.53 -51.88
C ALA A 809 7.24 11.46 -50.93
N ALA A 810 6.63 10.40 -51.45
CA ALA A 810 6.15 9.27 -50.64
C ALA A 810 7.29 8.57 -49.89
N ALA A 811 8.45 8.36 -50.53
CA ALA A 811 9.63 7.81 -49.86
C ALA A 811 10.16 8.71 -48.75
N ARG A 812 10.12 10.05 -48.93
CA ARG A 812 10.47 11.01 -47.85
C ARG A 812 9.51 10.91 -46.68
N VAL A 813 8.21 10.80 -46.93
CA VAL A 813 7.20 10.62 -45.86
C VAL A 813 7.49 9.33 -45.08
N ALA A 814 7.66 8.20 -45.77
CA ALA A 814 8.00 6.93 -45.14
C ALA A 814 9.29 7.02 -44.30
N THR A 815 10.33 7.66 -44.83
CA THR A 815 11.60 7.86 -44.13
C THR A 815 11.45 8.73 -42.88
N ASN A 816 10.58 9.74 -42.91
CA ASN A 816 10.30 10.58 -41.75
C ASN A 816 9.55 9.81 -40.66
N GLU A 817 8.60 8.94 -41.02
CA GLU A 817 7.91 8.07 -40.06
C GLU A 817 8.88 7.06 -39.43
N ILE A 818 9.79 6.47 -40.22
CA ILE A 818 10.87 5.62 -39.70
C ILE A 818 11.79 6.39 -38.72
N HIS A 819 12.08 7.67 -38.98
CA HIS A 819 12.87 8.47 -38.03
C HIS A 819 12.17 8.67 -36.69
N LYS A 820 10.84 8.81 -36.69
CA LYS A 820 10.01 9.00 -35.48
C LYS A 820 9.87 7.74 -34.63
N ALA A 821 10.12 6.56 -35.19
CA ALA A 821 10.02 5.29 -34.48
C ALA A 821 10.79 5.30 -33.16
N THR A 822 10.18 4.82 -32.08
CA THR A 822 10.80 4.73 -30.75
C THR A 822 11.26 3.33 -30.40
N THR A 823 10.79 2.33 -31.13
CA THR A 823 11.18 0.92 -31.01
C THR A 823 11.52 0.30 -32.36
N ALA A 824 12.20 -0.85 -32.36
CA ALA A 824 12.54 -1.58 -33.58
C ALA A 824 11.27 -2.05 -34.32
N GLU A 825 10.24 -2.47 -33.58
CA GLU A 825 8.91 -2.79 -34.09
C GLU A 825 8.22 -1.59 -34.76
N ASP A 826 8.29 -0.38 -34.17
CA ASP A 826 7.75 0.84 -34.79
C ASP A 826 8.41 1.10 -36.15
N ALA A 827 9.74 0.96 -36.22
CA ALA A 827 10.50 1.16 -37.46
C ALA A 827 10.08 0.14 -38.53
N LYS A 828 9.83 -1.11 -38.14
CA LYS A 828 9.35 -2.17 -39.03
C LYS A 828 7.92 -1.90 -39.53
N ALA A 829 7.02 -1.44 -38.66
CA ALA A 829 5.66 -1.06 -39.03
C ALA A 829 5.64 0.13 -40.01
N ALA A 830 6.44 1.16 -39.72
CA ALA A 830 6.59 2.33 -40.59
C ALA A 830 7.16 1.94 -41.97
N THR A 831 8.08 0.96 -42.02
CA THR A 831 8.61 0.42 -43.27
C THR A 831 7.52 -0.24 -44.12
N LEU A 832 6.71 -1.12 -43.53
CA LEU A 832 5.62 -1.81 -44.24
C LEU A 832 4.58 -0.81 -44.78
N ALA A 833 4.21 0.19 -43.98
CA ALA A 833 3.31 1.26 -44.41
C ALA A 833 3.91 2.07 -45.56
N GLY A 834 5.20 2.39 -45.48
CA GLY A 834 5.94 3.10 -46.54
C GLY A 834 6.03 2.30 -47.84
N GLU A 835 6.32 1.00 -47.78
CA GLU A 835 6.34 0.12 -48.96
C GLU A 835 4.98 0.04 -49.65
N LYS A 836 3.90 -0.03 -48.86
CA LYS A 836 2.53 0.01 -49.38
C LYS A 836 2.25 1.35 -50.07
N SER A 837 2.55 2.47 -49.41
CA SER A 837 2.36 3.80 -49.99
C SER A 837 3.11 3.97 -51.30
N LEU A 838 4.37 3.53 -51.38
CA LEU A 838 5.14 3.56 -52.63
C LEU A 838 4.53 2.69 -53.72
N THR A 839 3.98 1.53 -53.36
CA THR A 839 3.31 0.64 -54.31
C THR A 839 2.04 1.28 -54.86
N ASP A 840 1.24 1.90 -54.00
CA ASP A 840 -0.02 2.57 -54.39
C ASP A 840 0.27 3.79 -55.27
N THR A 841 1.18 4.69 -54.86
CA THR A 841 1.61 5.85 -55.66
C THR A 841 2.26 5.41 -56.98
N GLY A 842 3.06 4.35 -56.97
CA GLY A 842 3.67 3.80 -58.19
C GLY A 842 2.65 3.21 -59.15
N LYS A 843 1.55 2.65 -58.64
CA LYS A 843 0.42 2.21 -59.47
C LYS A 843 -0.31 3.41 -60.07
N GLU A 844 -0.64 4.43 -59.27
CA GLU A 844 -1.31 5.65 -59.72
C GLU A 844 -0.51 6.38 -60.81
N ALA A 845 0.80 6.52 -60.63
CA ALA A 845 1.68 7.13 -61.63
C ALA A 845 1.68 6.35 -62.96
N ARG A 846 1.69 5.00 -62.91
CA ARG A 846 1.61 4.16 -64.11
C ARG A 846 0.24 4.25 -64.79
N ASP A 847 -0.85 4.28 -64.02
CA ASP A 847 -2.20 4.45 -64.53
C ASP A 847 -2.37 5.85 -65.19
N ALA A 848 -1.72 6.89 -64.65
CA ALA A 848 -1.72 8.23 -65.25
C ALA A 848 -0.96 8.27 -66.58
N VAL A 849 0.16 7.54 -66.71
CA VAL A 849 0.88 7.35 -67.98
C VAL A 849 0.00 6.64 -69.01
N GLU A 850 -0.71 5.58 -68.61
CA GLU A 850 -1.66 4.86 -69.45
C GLU A 850 -2.78 5.78 -69.96
N LEU A 851 -3.37 6.58 -69.06
CA LEU A 851 -4.41 7.55 -69.40
C LEU A 851 -3.90 8.64 -70.35
N ALA A 852 -2.70 9.17 -70.13
CA ALA A 852 -2.09 10.18 -70.99
C ALA A 852 -1.85 9.64 -72.41
N LYS A 853 -1.35 8.40 -72.53
CA LYS A 853 -1.22 7.68 -73.81
C LYS A 853 -2.58 7.55 -74.50
N ASP A 854 -3.60 7.10 -73.79
CA ASP A 854 -4.93 6.87 -74.38
C ASP A 854 -5.62 8.16 -74.79
N LYS A 855 -5.44 9.27 -74.06
CA LYS A 855 -5.93 10.60 -74.47
C LYS A 855 -5.40 11.01 -75.83
N GLU A 856 -4.09 10.88 -76.05
CA GLU A 856 -3.48 11.28 -77.32
C GLU A 856 -3.94 10.37 -78.48
N LEU A 857 -4.10 9.07 -78.23
CA LEU A 857 -4.67 8.14 -79.21
C LEU A 857 -6.16 8.41 -79.49
N ALA A 858 -6.92 8.89 -78.51
CA ALA A 858 -8.32 9.27 -78.71
C ALA A 858 -8.48 10.53 -79.57
N LYS A 859 -7.57 11.51 -79.45
CA LYS A 859 -7.54 12.68 -80.34
C LYS A 859 -7.36 12.26 -81.80
N GLU A 860 -6.49 11.29 -82.06
CA GLU A 860 -6.31 10.71 -83.39
C GLU A 860 -7.57 9.99 -83.90
N ALA A 861 -8.25 9.21 -83.03
CA ALA A 861 -9.47 8.51 -83.39
C ALA A 861 -10.62 9.48 -83.74
N ILE A 862 -10.81 10.54 -82.95
CA ILE A 862 -11.84 11.58 -83.18
C ILE A 862 -11.60 12.27 -84.52
N ARG A 863 -10.35 12.66 -84.79
CA ARG A 863 -9.97 13.27 -86.07
C ARG A 863 -10.26 12.34 -87.25
N THR A 864 -10.00 11.04 -87.10
CA THR A 864 -10.26 10.05 -88.15
C THR A 864 -11.76 9.93 -88.45
N GLU A 865 -12.60 9.93 -87.40
CA GLU A 865 -14.07 9.88 -87.55
C GLU A 865 -14.60 11.16 -88.21
N GLU A 866 -14.06 12.33 -87.86
CA GLU A 866 -14.41 13.62 -88.49
C GLU A 866 -14.13 13.61 -90.01
N GLU A 867 -12.96 13.09 -90.41
CA GLU A 867 -12.59 12.93 -91.81
C GLU A 867 -13.52 11.95 -92.54
N GLU A 868 -14.01 10.89 -91.88
CA GLU A 868 -14.96 9.94 -92.44
C GLU A 868 -16.38 10.50 -92.57
N ALA A 869 -16.89 11.17 -91.53
CA ALA A 869 -18.21 11.81 -91.53
C ALA A 869 -18.31 12.90 -92.61
N THR A 870 -17.24 13.69 -92.77
CA THR A 870 -17.11 14.69 -93.85
C THR A 870 -17.25 14.05 -95.23
N ARG A 871 -16.55 12.93 -95.49
CA ARG A 871 -16.67 12.19 -96.75
C ARG A 871 -18.09 11.65 -97.00
N ILE A 872 -18.80 11.21 -95.95
CA ILE A 872 -20.18 10.71 -96.06
C ILE A 872 -21.14 11.84 -96.45
N VAL A 873 -21.02 13.01 -95.82
CA VAL A 873 -21.85 14.19 -96.13
C VAL A 873 -21.60 14.67 -97.56
N GLU A 874 -20.34 14.74 -98.00
CA GLU A 874 -20.00 15.07 -99.39
C GLU A 874 -20.66 14.10 -100.39
N LYS A 875 -20.65 12.79 -100.10
CA LYS A 875 -21.27 11.77 -100.95
C LYS A 875 -22.81 11.83 -100.95
N LEU A 876 -23.43 12.11 -99.81
CA LEU A 876 -24.88 12.32 -99.70
C LEU A 876 -25.32 13.60 -100.43
N ALA A 877 -24.53 14.66 -100.31
CA ALA A 877 -24.71 15.91 -101.04
C ALA A 877 -24.63 15.68 -102.55
N GLU A 878 -23.62 14.95 -103.05
CA GLU A 878 -23.51 14.57 -104.46
C GLU A 878 -24.73 13.78 -104.97
N ASN A 879 -25.26 12.87 -104.16
CA ASN A 879 -26.44 12.07 -104.52
C ASN A 879 -27.72 12.91 -104.56
N ALA A 880 -27.94 13.77 -103.56
CA ALA A 880 -29.06 14.70 -103.53
C ALA A 880 -28.98 15.72 -104.68
N LEU A 881 -27.78 16.23 -104.98
CA LEU A 881 -27.53 17.15 -106.09
C LEU A 881 -27.81 16.49 -107.45
N LYS A 882 -27.44 15.21 -107.63
CA LYS A 882 -27.82 14.40 -108.81
C LYS A 882 -29.33 14.25 -108.92
N ALA A 883 -30.04 13.98 -107.82
CA ALA A 883 -31.49 13.83 -107.81
C ALA A 883 -32.20 15.13 -108.21
N ILE A 884 -31.81 16.28 -107.64
CA ILE A 884 -32.38 17.59 -107.96
C ILE A 884 -32.12 17.97 -109.43
N ASN A 885 -30.89 17.78 -109.92
CA ASN A 885 -30.56 18.11 -111.32
C ASN A 885 -31.30 17.24 -112.34
N SER A 886 -31.57 15.98 -111.98
CA SER A 886 -32.22 14.98 -112.84
C SER A 886 -33.75 15.02 -112.77
N ASP A 887 -34.35 15.75 -111.82
CA ASP A 887 -35.80 15.84 -111.70
C ASP A 887 -36.39 16.63 -112.89
N PRO A 888 -37.23 16.01 -113.74
CA PRO A 888 -37.79 16.67 -114.91
C PRO A 888 -38.92 17.66 -114.57
N ASN A 889 -39.41 17.69 -113.32
CA ASN A 889 -40.54 18.53 -112.90
C ASN A 889 -40.12 19.86 -112.25
N LEU A 890 -38.82 20.09 -112.03
CA LEU A 890 -38.29 21.35 -111.52
C LEU A 890 -37.77 22.22 -112.69
N SER A 891 -38.13 23.51 -112.71
CA SER A 891 -37.58 24.49 -113.66
C SER A 891 -36.11 24.78 -113.36
N ASP A 892 -35.37 25.35 -114.30
CA ASP A 892 -33.94 25.67 -114.07
C ASP A 892 -33.75 26.66 -112.89
N GLU A 893 -34.68 27.60 -112.69
CA GLU A 893 -34.72 28.47 -111.50
C GLU A 893 -35.07 27.71 -110.20
N ASP A 894 -36.04 26.79 -110.22
CA ASP A 894 -36.42 26.01 -109.02
C ASP A 894 -35.34 24.99 -108.63
N LYS A 895 -34.66 24.41 -109.62
CA LYS A 895 -33.46 23.58 -109.40
C LYS A 895 -32.37 24.38 -108.72
N GLN A 896 -32.10 25.62 -109.16
CA GLN A 896 -31.13 26.47 -108.48
C GLN A 896 -31.53 26.79 -107.04
N ALA A 897 -32.82 27.03 -106.78
CA ALA A 897 -33.32 27.29 -105.43
C ALA A 897 -33.16 26.07 -104.51
N GLU A 898 -33.46 24.87 -105.01
CA GLU A 898 -33.36 23.62 -104.24
C GLU A 898 -31.89 23.17 -104.07
N ILE A 899 -31.04 23.41 -105.08
CA ILE A 899 -29.57 23.26 -104.96
C ILE A 899 -29.02 24.21 -103.92
N LYS A 900 -29.47 25.47 -103.88
CA LYS A 900 -29.01 26.42 -102.85
C LYS A 900 -29.41 25.96 -101.44
N LYS A 901 -30.64 25.47 -101.25
CA LYS A 901 -31.05 24.89 -99.96
C LYS A 901 -30.20 23.69 -99.58
N LEU A 902 -29.91 22.80 -100.53
CA LEU A 902 -29.02 21.68 -100.30
C LEU A 902 -27.61 22.14 -99.90
N THR A 903 -27.04 23.13 -100.59
CA THR A 903 -25.71 23.69 -100.28
C THR A 903 -25.66 24.35 -98.90
N ASP A 904 -26.67 25.13 -98.54
CA ASP A 904 -26.75 25.79 -97.23
C ASP A 904 -26.86 24.74 -96.10
N VAL A 905 -27.64 23.67 -96.33
CA VAL A 905 -27.77 22.55 -95.39
C VAL A 905 -26.47 21.77 -95.27
N VAL A 906 -25.82 21.42 -96.39
CA VAL A 906 -24.55 20.68 -96.41
C VAL A 906 -23.43 21.44 -95.71
N THR A 907 -23.30 22.75 -95.97
CA THR A 907 -22.28 23.60 -95.33
C THR A 907 -22.47 23.62 -93.82
N LYS A 908 -23.71 23.80 -93.36
CA LYS A 908 -24.04 23.83 -91.94
C LYS A 908 -23.84 22.47 -91.26
N THR A 909 -24.12 21.37 -91.96
CA THR A 909 -23.84 20.01 -91.45
C THR A 909 -22.34 19.78 -91.29
N LEU A 910 -21.51 20.20 -92.24
CA LEU A 910 -20.04 20.09 -92.14
C LEU A 910 -19.46 20.96 -91.01
N GLU A 911 -19.91 22.20 -90.86
CA GLU A 911 -19.54 23.05 -89.71
C GLU A 911 -19.90 22.40 -88.38
N THR A 912 -21.07 21.77 -88.29
CA THR A 912 -21.52 21.06 -87.08
C THR A 912 -20.63 19.86 -86.76
N ILE A 913 -20.22 19.08 -87.76
CA ILE A 913 -19.30 17.94 -87.58
C ILE A 913 -17.94 18.43 -87.03
N HIS A 914 -17.37 19.49 -87.59
CA HIS A 914 -16.10 20.06 -87.12
C HIS A 914 -16.19 20.63 -85.68
N ASP A 915 -17.28 21.34 -85.38
CA ASP A 915 -17.53 21.87 -84.04
C ASP A 915 -17.70 20.76 -82.99
N ASN A 916 -18.35 19.66 -83.38
CA ASN A 916 -18.50 18.49 -82.54
C ASN A 916 -17.14 17.84 -82.27
N ALA A 917 -16.33 17.59 -83.31
CA ALA A 917 -15.00 17.00 -83.17
C ALA A 917 -14.06 17.84 -82.30
N THR A 918 -14.13 19.18 -82.44
CA THR A 918 -13.38 20.11 -81.60
C THR A 918 -13.80 20.02 -80.12
N LYS A 919 -15.11 19.97 -79.84
CA LYS A 919 -15.63 19.82 -78.47
C LYS A 919 -15.24 18.47 -77.88
N ALA A 920 -15.36 17.39 -78.64
CA ALA A 920 -14.98 16.05 -78.21
C ALA A 920 -13.47 15.97 -77.89
N THR A 921 -12.62 16.63 -78.69
CA THR A 921 -11.18 16.74 -78.42
C THR A 921 -10.90 17.49 -77.12
N GLN A 922 -11.56 18.63 -76.89
CA GLN A 922 -11.42 19.38 -75.63
C GLN A 922 -11.93 18.59 -74.42
N GLU A 923 -12.96 17.79 -74.59
CA GLU A 923 -13.53 16.98 -73.51
C GLU A 923 -12.64 15.76 -73.20
N ALA A 924 -12.05 15.14 -74.22
CA ALA A 924 -11.03 14.11 -74.06
C ALA A 924 -9.82 14.61 -73.26
N GLU A 925 -9.39 15.87 -73.47
CA GLU A 925 -8.31 16.49 -72.70
C GLU A 925 -8.66 16.66 -71.21
N LYS A 926 -9.91 17.03 -70.90
CA LYS A 926 -10.39 17.22 -69.53
C LYS A 926 -10.68 15.92 -68.79
N THR A 927 -10.95 14.86 -69.53
CA THR A 927 -11.38 13.57 -68.98
C THR A 927 -10.32 12.98 -68.04
N GLN A 928 -10.72 12.43 -66.89
CA GLN A 928 -9.78 11.82 -65.92
C GLN A 928 -9.87 10.28 -65.88
N SER A 929 -10.74 9.69 -66.69
CA SER A 929 -11.02 8.25 -66.71
C SER A 929 -11.00 7.68 -68.13
N LEU A 930 -10.45 6.49 -68.29
CA LEU A 930 -10.47 5.75 -69.55
C LEU A 930 -11.89 5.46 -70.04
N ALA A 931 -12.83 5.18 -69.12
CA ALA A 931 -14.21 4.87 -69.48
C ALA A 931 -14.92 6.09 -70.09
N ASP A 932 -14.63 7.28 -69.58
CA ASP A 932 -15.23 8.52 -70.09
C ASP A 932 -14.63 8.91 -71.43
N LEU A 933 -13.34 8.59 -71.66
CA LEU A 933 -12.72 8.79 -72.95
C LEU A 933 -13.41 7.95 -74.04
N GLU A 934 -13.79 6.72 -73.71
CA GLU A 934 -14.55 5.86 -74.62
C GLU A 934 -15.97 6.39 -74.87
N LYS A 935 -16.63 6.94 -73.84
CA LYS A 935 -17.92 7.62 -74.00
C LYS A 935 -17.82 8.87 -74.86
N VAL A 936 -16.74 9.65 -74.76
CA VAL A 936 -16.51 10.85 -75.58
C VAL A 936 -16.42 10.46 -77.06
N LYS A 937 -15.68 9.39 -77.39
CA LYS A 937 -15.61 8.85 -78.76
C LYS A 937 -16.99 8.40 -79.26
N GLU A 938 -17.75 7.66 -78.46
CA GLU A 938 -19.08 7.17 -78.85
C GLU A 938 -20.09 8.31 -79.00
N THR A 939 -20.00 9.33 -78.14
CA THR A 939 -20.87 10.52 -78.21
C THR A 939 -20.62 11.32 -79.48
N GLN A 940 -19.35 11.49 -79.88
CA GLN A 940 -18.99 12.11 -81.15
C GLN A 940 -19.62 11.36 -82.33
N LYS A 941 -19.47 10.03 -82.34
CA LYS A 941 -20.03 9.16 -83.37
C LYS A 941 -21.56 9.26 -83.47
N ILE A 942 -22.25 9.35 -82.33
CA ILE A 942 -23.71 9.56 -82.29
C ILE A 942 -24.08 10.96 -82.79
N ALA A 943 -23.36 11.99 -82.38
CA ALA A 943 -23.62 13.38 -82.75
C ALA A 943 -23.45 13.62 -84.27
N ASP A 944 -22.41 13.05 -84.87
CA ASP A 944 -22.19 13.14 -86.31
C ASP A 944 -23.26 12.37 -87.10
N LYS A 945 -23.67 11.21 -86.59
CA LYS A 945 -24.80 10.45 -87.15
C LYS A 945 -26.13 11.21 -87.06
N ALA A 946 -26.35 11.95 -85.97
CA ALA A 946 -27.53 12.78 -85.80
C ALA A 946 -27.53 14.01 -86.74
N ALA A 947 -26.38 14.66 -86.93
CA ALA A 947 -26.21 15.74 -87.90
C ALA A 947 -26.52 15.27 -89.34
N ILE A 948 -26.20 14.01 -89.67
CA ILE A 948 -26.58 13.35 -90.93
C ILE A 948 -28.10 13.02 -90.96
N GLY A 949 -28.68 12.61 -89.83
CA GLY A 949 -30.10 12.27 -89.69
C GLY A 949 -31.06 13.44 -89.92
N GLY A 950 -30.66 14.67 -89.60
CA GLY A 950 -31.42 15.90 -89.88
C GLY A 950 -31.72 16.14 -91.37
N LEU A 951 -30.95 15.51 -92.27
CA LEU A 951 -31.22 15.51 -93.71
C LEU A 951 -32.42 14.62 -94.10
N THR A 952 -32.85 13.71 -93.21
CA THR A 952 -33.84 12.64 -93.49
C THR A 952 -35.23 12.96 -92.92
N SER A 953 -35.32 13.84 -91.93
CA SER A 953 -36.58 14.21 -91.27
C SER A 953 -37.25 15.44 -91.91
N LEU A 954 -37.83 15.24 -93.09
CA LEU A 954 -38.84 16.14 -93.70
C LEU A 954 -40.24 15.48 -93.69
N VAL A 955 -40.45 14.46 -92.86
CA VAL A 955 -41.63 13.59 -92.85
C VAL A 955 -42.19 13.37 -91.42
N LYS A 956 -43.15 14.24 -91.03
CA LYS A 956 -44.32 14.03 -90.13
C LYS A 956 -44.16 14.10 -88.58
N ASP A 957 -44.83 15.10 -87.98
CA ASP A 957 -45.08 15.32 -86.53
C ASP A 957 -46.59 15.35 -86.20
N GLY A 958 -47.02 15.00 -84.97
CA GLY A 958 -48.39 15.34 -84.50
C GLY A 958 -48.93 14.80 -83.16
N GLU A 959 -48.97 13.48 -82.90
CA GLU A 959 -49.79 12.91 -81.80
C GLU A 959 -49.02 12.53 -80.51
N LEU A 960 -47.70 12.60 -80.53
CA LEU A 960 -46.81 12.14 -79.46
C LEU A 960 -46.70 13.11 -78.26
N GLU A 961 -46.86 14.41 -78.51
CA GLU A 961 -46.51 15.46 -77.53
C GLU A 961 -47.48 15.59 -76.35
N ALA A 962 -48.71 15.07 -76.44
CA ALA A 962 -49.70 15.19 -75.37
C ALA A 962 -49.48 14.18 -74.22
N MET A 963 -49.07 12.95 -74.50
CA MET A 963 -48.86 11.92 -73.46
C MET A 963 -47.60 12.19 -72.64
N LYS A 964 -46.58 12.80 -73.25
CA LYS A 964 -45.35 13.20 -72.56
C LYS A 964 -45.59 14.16 -71.40
N GLN A 965 -46.62 14.99 -71.48
CA GLN A 965 -46.87 15.99 -70.44
C GLN A 965 -47.52 15.39 -69.17
N ASP A 966 -48.35 14.36 -69.32
CA ASP A 966 -49.03 13.72 -68.17
C ASP A 966 -48.07 12.87 -67.33
N ALA A 967 -47.14 12.15 -67.95
CA ALA A 967 -46.15 11.34 -67.25
C ALA A 967 -45.17 12.19 -66.41
N LYS A 968 -44.76 13.36 -66.90
CA LYS A 968 -43.90 14.32 -66.16
C LYS A 968 -44.55 14.83 -64.87
N ASN A 969 -45.87 15.01 -64.87
CA ASN A 969 -46.60 15.50 -63.69
C ASN A 969 -46.65 14.45 -62.57
N LYS A 970 -46.64 13.15 -62.90
CA LYS A 970 -46.62 12.07 -61.92
C LYS A 970 -45.24 11.89 -61.27
N ILE A 971 -44.16 11.95 -62.06
CA ILE A 971 -42.77 11.97 -61.57
C ILE A 971 -42.52 13.10 -60.56
N ALA A 972 -43.04 14.30 -60.84
CA ALA A 972 -42.88 15.46 -59.94
C ALA A 972 -43.57 15.26 -58.57
N LYS A 973 -44.65 14.48 -58.52
CA LYS A 973 -45.37 14.18 -57.28
C LYS A 973 -44.63 13.16 -56.41
N ASP A 974 -44.10 12.11 -57.02
CA ASP A 974 -43.37 11.06 -56.30
C ASP A 974 -42.01 11.58 -55.79
N ALA A 975 -41.37 12.47 -56.53
CA ALA A 975 -40.15 13.17 -56.09
C ALA A 975 -40.36 14.07 -54.86
N ALA A 976 -41.52 14.74 -54.76
CA ALA A 976 -41.82 15.57 -53.60
C ALA A 976 -41.95 14.73 -52.31
N ALA A 977 -42.56 13.55 -52.40
CA ALA A 977 -42.65 12.61 -51.28
C ALA A 977 -41.29 12.01 -50.88
N ALA A 978 -40.45 11.67 -51.87
CA ALA A 978 -39.09 11.18 -51.64
C ALA A 978 -38.23 12.19 -50.88
N LYS A 979 -38.27 13.47 -51.27
CA LYS A 979 -37.51 14.53 -50.59
C LYS A 979 -37.98 14.78 -49.16
N GLU A 980 -39.26 14.63 -48.88
CA GLU A 980 -39.82 14.74 -47.52
C GLU A 980 -39.33 13.58 -46.62
N ALA A 981 -39.28 12.35 -47.15
CA ALA A 981 -38.74 11.19 -46.45
C ALA A 981 -37.24 11.35 -46.14
N ILE A 982 -36.44 11.79 -47.13
CA ILE A 982 -34.99 12.06 -46.97
C ILE A 982 -34.74 13.17 -45.95
N GLY A 983 -35.52 14.26 -46.01
CA GLY A 983 -35.39 15.39 -45.10
C GLY A 983 -35.64 15.03 -43.62
N SER A 984 -36.48 14.02 -43.39
CA SER A 984 -36.90 13.57 -42.06
C SER A 984 -35.93 12.59 -41.39
N ASN A 985 -34.89 12.10 -42.10
CA ASN A 985 -33.93 11.14 -41.54
C ASN A 985 -33.03 11.79 -40.46
N PRO A 986 -32.92 11.20 -39.26
CA PRO A 986 -32.26 11.85 -38.11
C PRO A 986 -30.74 11.70 -38.08
N ASN A 987 -30.14 10.74 -38.80
CA ASN A 987 -28.71 10.45 -38.77
C ASN A 987 -27.95 10.91 -40.03
N LEU A 988 -28.66 11.36 -41.07
CA LEU A 988 -28.06 12.07 -42.21
C LEU A 988 -27.67 13.50 -41.84
N THR A 989 -26.48 13.91 -42.29
CA THR A 989 -26.05 15.31 -42.25
C THR A 989 -26.80 16.16 -43.28
N ASP A 990 -26.84 17.48 -43.09
CA ASP A 990 -27.49 18.40 -44.04
C ASP A 990 -26.88 18.29 -45.45
N ALA A 991 -25.58 17.99 -45.54
CA ALA A 991 -24.88 17.78 -46.81
C ALA A 991 -25.30 16.47 -47.49
N GLU A 992 -25.48 15.39 -46.74
CA GLU A 992 -25.98 14.10 -47.27
C GLU A 992 -27.44 14.20 -47.67
N LYS A 993 -28.30 14.83 -46.84
CA LYS A 993 -29.70 15.11 -47.19
C LYS A 993 -29.79 15.86 -48.50
N LYS A 994 -28.96 16.91 -48.66
CA LYS A 994 -28.89 17.69 -49.89
C LYS A 994 -28.45 16.83 -51.07
N THR A 995 -27.42 16.00 -50.90
CA THR A 995 -26.89 15.10 -51.95
C THR A 995 -27.98 14.15 -52.46
N PHE A 996 -28.72 13.50 -51.56
CA PHE A 996 -29.82 12.61 -51.96
C PHE A 996 -31.02 13.36 -52.54
N THR A 997 -31.34 14.57 -52.04
CA THR A 997 -32.39 15.39 -52.67
C THR A 997 -32.00 15.92 -54.05
N ASP A 998 -30.71 16.21 -54.28
CA ASP A 998 -30.16 16.61 -55.58
C ASP A 998 -30.15 15.40 -56.56
N ALA A 999 -29.91 14.18 -56.07
CA ALA A 999 -30.02 12.95 -56.85
C ALA A 999 -31.46 12.70 -57.31
N VAL A 1000 -32.45 12.84 -56.41
CA VAL A 1000 -33.88 12.80 -56.76
C VAL A 1000 -34.23 13.86 -57.81
N ASP A 1001 -33.66 15.07 -57.73
CA ASP A 1001 -33.83 16.11 -58.75
C ASP A 1001 -33.22 15.72 -60.11
N ALA A 1002 -32.07 15.06 -60.10
CA ALA A 1002 -31.41 14.58 -61.31
C ALA A 1002 -32.20 13.43 -61.96
N GLU A 1003 -32.76 12.49 -61.18
CA GLU A 1003 -33.60 11.42 -61.69
C GLU A 1003 -34.94 11.95 -62.22
N VAL A 1004 -35.53 12.98 -61.58
CA VAL A 1004 -36.67 13.71 -62.14
C VAL A 1004 -36.32 14.34 -63.49
N ALA A 1005 -35.14 14.94 -63.62
CA ALA A 1005 -34.69 15.54 -64.88
C ALA A 1005 -34.50 14.47 -65.98
N LYS A 1006 -33.82 13.35 -65.67
CA LYS A 1006 -33.62 12.23 -66.59
C LYS A 1006 -34.95 11.60 -67.01
N ALA A 1007 -35.86 11.34 -66.08
CA ALA A 1007 -37.19 10.82 -66.38
C ALA A 1007 -37.99 11.80 -67.25
N ASN A 1008 -37.92 13.11 -66.96
CA ASN A 1008 -38.56 14.13 -67.78
C ASN A 1008 -37.96 14.21 -69.19
N ASP A 1009 -36.64 14.07 -69.35
CA ASP A 1009 -35.96 14.07 -70.65
C ASP A 1009 -36.27 12.79 -71.45
N ALA A 1010 -36.29 11.63 -70.79
CA ALA A 1010 -36.66 10.35 -71.40
C ALA A 1010 -38.14 10.33 -71.84
N ILE A 1011 -39.06 10.80 -70.99
CA ILE A 1011 -40.47 11.02 -71.33
C ILE A 1011 -40.58 12.05 -72.48
N SER A 1012 -39.75 13.10 -72.51
CA SER A 1012 -39.70 14.06 -73.61
C SER A 1012 -39.20 13.46 -74.92
N ALA A 1013 -38.32 12.47 -74.85
CA ALA A 1013 -37.72 11.77 -75.99
C ALA A 1013 -38.55 10.58 -76.48
N ALA A 1014 -39.49 10.09 -75.67
CA ALA A 1014 -40.39 8.99 -76.00
C ALA A 1014 -41.04 9.19 -77.37
N THR A 1015 -41.08 8.17 -78.21
CA THR A 1015 -41.59 8.28 -79.59
C THR A 1015 -42.99 7.70 -79.78
N SER A 1016 -43.49 7.02 -78.76
CA SER A 1016 -44.82 6.44 -78.73
C SER A 1016 -45.45 6.54 -77.34
N PRO A 1017 -46.79 6.44 -77.27
CA PRO A 1017 -47.53 6.25 -76.02
C PRO A 1017 -46.98 5.18 -75.07
N ALA A 1018 -46.50 4.05 -75.60
CA ALA A 1018 -45.95 2.95 -74.80
C ALA A 1018 -44.57 3.28 -74.24
N ASP A 1019 -43.76 4.05 -74.99
CA ASP A 1019 -42.47 4.55 -74.52
C ASP A 1019 -42.69 5.53 -73.35
N VAL A 1020 -43.67 6.43 -73.44
CA VAL A 1020 -44.01 7.37 -72.35
C VAL A 1020 -44.32 6.64 -71.03
N GLN A 1021 -45.14 5.58 -71.06
CA GLN A 1021 -45.47 4.81 -69.85
C GLN A 1021 -44.26 4.04 -69.30
N LYS A 1022 -43.43 3.46 -70.17
CA LYS A 1022 -42.22 2.74 -69.78
C LYS A 1022 -41.22 3.67 -69.09
N GLU A 1023 -41.03 4.87 -69.63
CA GLU A 1023 -40.13 5.88 -69.04
C GLU A 1023 -40.70 6.49 -67.75
N GLU A 1024 -42.03 6.58 -67.61
CA GLU A 1024 -42.68 6.92 -66.34
C GLU A 1024 -42.41 5.88 -65.25
N ASP A 1025 -42.65 4.59 -65.55
CA ASP A 1025 -42.44 3.50 -64.60
C ASP A 1025 -40.96 3.36 -64.20
N ALA A 1026 -40.04 3.61 -65.13
CA ALA A 1026 -38.60 3.64 -64.88
C ALA A 1026 -38.20 4.81 -63.96
N GLY A 1027 -38.74 6.01 -64.18
CA GLY A 1027 -38.46 7.17 -63.34
C GLY A 1027 -39.00 7.04 -61.90
N VAL A 1028 -40.18 6.42 -61.73
CA VAL A 1028 -40.72 6.10 -60.41
C VAL A 1028 -39.84 5.08 -59.67
N ALA A 1029 -39.31 4.07 -60.39
CA ALA A 1029 -38.39 3.09 -59.81
C ALA A 1029 -37.05 3.71 -59.39
N ALA A 1030 -36.48 4.61 -60.21
CA ALA A 1030 -35.23 5.32 -59.90
C ALA A 1030 -35.36 6.21 -58.65
N ILE A 1031 -36.46 6.97 -58.51
CA ILE A 1031 -36.71 7.79 -57.32
C ILE A 1031 -36.86 6.92 -56.05
N ALA A 1032 -37.42 5.72 -56.16
CA ALA A 1032 -37.52 4.79 -55.03
C ALA A 1032 -36.16 4.20 -54.62
N GLU A 1033 -35.23 4.03 -55.57
CA GLU A 1033 -33.85 3.60 -55.33
C GLU A 1033 -33.04 4.68 -54.60
N ASP A 1034 -33.20 5.96 -54.95
CA ASP A 1034 -32.58 7.08 -54.23
C ASP A 1034 -33.06 7.17 -52.76
N VAL A 1035 -34.33 6.88 -52.50
CA VAL A 1035 -34.87 6.81 -51.12
C VAL A 1035 -34.30 5.63 -50.34
N LEU A 1036 -34.04 4.50 -51.00
CA LEU A 1036 -33.38 3.35 -50.40
C LEU A 1036 -31.92 3.66 -50.05
N ASP A 1037 -31.18 4.30 -50.95
CA ASP A 1037 -29.79 4.68 -50.72
C ASP A 1037 -29.66 5.70 -49.57
N ALA A 1038 -30.59 6.66 -49.48
CA ALA A 1038 -30.66 7.58 -48.35
C ALA A 1038 -30.94 6.86 -47.01
N ALA A 1039 -31.80 5.84 -47.00
CA ALA A 1039 -32.08 5.03 -45.81
C ALA A 1039 -30.89 4.14 -45.40
N LYS A 1040 -30.19 3.54 -46.37
CA LYS A 1040 -28.95 2.78 -46.12
C LYS A 1040 -27.87 3.66 -45.51
N GLN A 1041 -27.73 4.89 -46.00
CA GLN A 1041 -26.74 5.83 -45.49
C GLN A 1041 -27.07 6.31 -44.07
N ASP A 1042 -28.36 6.57 -43.75
CA ASP A 1042 -28.79 6.89 -42.38
C ASP A 1042 -28.43 5.77 -41.40
N ALA A 1043 -28.73 4.53 -41.77
CA ALA A 1043 -28.42 3.33 -40.99
C ALA A 1043 -26.91 3.14 -40.77
N LYS A 1044 -26.08 3.34 -41.80
CA LYS A 1044 -24.61 3.29 -41.68
C LYS A 1044 -24.08 4.38 -40.74
N ASN A 1045 -24.61 5.60 -40.82
CA ASN A 1045 -24.23 6.69 -39.94
C ASN A 1045 -24.62 6.40 -38.48
N LYS A 1046 -25.74 5.71 -38.25
CA LYS A 1046 -26.13 5.25 -36.91
C LYS A 1046 -25.20 4.18 -36.37
N ILE A 1047 -24.83 3.17 -37.17
CA ILE A 1047 -23.84 2.15 -36.78
C ILE A 1047 -22.49 2.81 -36.44
N ALA A 1048 -22.01 3.75 -37.26
CA ALA A 1048 -20.75 4.46 -36.98
C ALA A 1048 -20.78 5.19 -35.63
N LYS A 1049 -21.88 5.89 -35.31
CA LYS A 1049 -22.05 6.55 -34.00
C LYS A 1049 -22.05 5.55 -32.83
N GLU A 1050 -22.69 4.38 -32.99
CA GLU A 1050 -22.70 3.35 -31.95
C GLU A 1050 -21.33 2.67 -31.77
N VAL A 1051 -20.56 2.50 -32.85
CA VAL A 1051 -19.18 2.01 -32.79
C VAL A 1051 -18.30 2.95 -31.97
N ASP A 1052 -18.37 4.25 -32.24
CA ASP A 1052 -17.58 5.25 -31.51
C ASP A 1052 -17.94 5.21 -30.01
N ALA A 1053 -19.24 5.20 -29.68
CA ALA A 1053 -19.70 5.10 -28.29
C ALA A 1053 -19.28 3.78 -27.61
N ALA A 1054 -19.33 2.65 -28.32
CA ALA A 1054 -18.91 1.36 -27.81
C ALA A 1054 -17.40 1.31 -27.53
N LYS A 1055 -16.58 1.86 -28.43
CA LYS A 1055 -15.13 1.96 -28.24
C LYS A 1055 -14.76 2.84 -27.04
N GLU A 1056 -15.45 3.97 -26.87
CA GLU A 1056 -15.29 4.83 -25.69
C GLU A 1056 -15.67 4.10 -24.39
N ALA A 1057 -16.78 3.34 -24.38
CA ALA A 1057 -17.20 2.55 -23.22
C ALA A 1057 -16.21 1.43 -22.88
N ILE A 1058 -15.64 0.76 -23.88
CA ILE A 1058 -14.60 -0.26 -23.69
C ILE A 1058 -13.31 0.37 -23.12
N ASP A 1059 -12.93 1.56 -23.60
CA ASP A 1059 -11.73 2.26 -23.11
C ASP A 1059 -11.85 2.70 -21.65
N ALA A 1060 -13.06 3.03 -21.20
CA ALA A 1060 -13.36 3.44 -19.83
C ALA A 1060 -13.22 2.31 -18.78
N ASN A 1061 -13.15 1.05 -19.20
CA ASN A 1061 -12.98 -0.12 -18.32
C ASN A 1061 -11.54 -0.17 -17.74
N PRO A 1062 -11.32 0.00 -16.42
CA PRO A 1062 -10.00 0.23 -15.83
C PRO A 1062 -9.21 -1.05 -15.52
N ASN A 1063 -9.84 -2.22 -15.53
CA ASN A 1063 -9.26 -3.51 -15.17
C ASN A 1063 -8.97 -4.41 -16.39
N LEU A 1064 -9.43 -4.06 -17.58
CA LEU A 1064 -9.01 -4.65 -18.85
C LEU A 1064 -7.57 -4.26 -19.20
N SER A 1065 -6.80 -5.24 -19.66
CA SER A 1065 -5.50 -5.00 -20.31
C SER A 1065 -5.68 -4.38 -21.69
N ASP A 1066 -4.62 -3.74 -22.20
CA ASP A 1066 -4.61 -3.16 -23.55
C ASP A 1066 -4.93 -4.22 -24.63
N ALA A 1067 -4.47 -5.46 -24.43
CA ALA A 1067 -4.77 -6.58 -25.33
C ALA A 1067 -6.25 -7.00 -25.32
N GLU A 1068 -6.90 -6.97 -24.15
CA GLU A 1068 -8.33 -7.26 -24.04
C GLU A 1068 -9.17 -6.13 -24.63
N LYS A 1069 -8.80 -4.86 -24.40
CA LYS A 1069 -9.46 -3.69 -25.03
C LYS A 1069 -9.36 -3.75 -26.54
N GLU A 1070 -8.17 -4.02 -27.08
CA GLU A 1070 -7.94 -4.20 -28.52
C GLU A 1070 -8.78 -5.34 -29.09
N SER A 1071 -8.93 -6.46 -28.36
CA SER A 1071 -9.74 -7.60 -28.78
C SER A 1071 -11.23 -7.27 -28.81
N ALA A 1072 -11.75 -6.59 -27.78
CA ALA A 1072 -13.14 -6.15 -27.73
C ALA A 1072 -13.46 -5.12 -28.82
N LYS A 1073 -12.56 -4.16 -29.08
CA LYS A 1073 -12.71 -3.19 -30.18
C LYS A 1073 -12.74 -3.87 -31.56
N LYS A 1074 -11.99 -4.95 -31.74
CA LYS A 1074 -12.03 -5.77 -32.96
C LYS A 1074 -13.34 -6.52 -33.15
N ALA A 1075 -13.97 -6.98 -32.06
CA ALA A 1075 -15.30 -7.57 -32.11
C ALA A 1075 -16.32 -6.53 -32.58
N VAL A 1076 -16.31 -5.34 -31.97
CA VAL A 1076 -17.15 -4.20 -32.38
C VAL A 1076 -16.96 -3.86 -33.86
N ASP A 1077 -15.71 -3.78 -34.34
CA ASP A 1077 -15.41 -3.51 -35.75
C ASP A 1077 -15.91 -4.62 -36.69
N ALA A 1078 -15.85 -5.89 -36.25
CA ALA A 1078 -16.35 -7.02 -37.02
C ALA A 1078 -17.88 -7.00 -37.13
N ASP A 1079 -18.58 -6.72 -36.02
CA ASP A 1079 -20.04 -6.66 -35.98
C ASP A 1079 -20.58 -5.42 -36.70
N ALA A 1080 -19.88 -4.28 -36.62
CA ALA A 1080 -20.18 -3.10 -37.43
C ALA A 1080 -20.00 -3.35 -38.93
N LYS A 1081 -18.97 -4.09 -39.32
CA LYS A 1081 -18.75 -4.51 -40.71
C LYS A 1081 -19.87 -5.45 -41.18
N ALA A 1082 -20.25 -6.43 -40.37
CA ALA A 1082 -21.35 -7.34 -40.68
C ALA A 1082 -22.70 -6.60 -40.81
N ALA A 1083 -22.96 -5.63 -39.92
CA ALA A 1083 -24.13 -4.76 -40.01
C ALA A 1083 -24.12 -3.91 -41.29
N THR A 1084 -22.98 -3.32 -41.65
CA THR A 1084 -22.81 -2.53 -42.87
C THR A 1084 -23.04 -3.36 -44.14
N GLU A 1085 -22.50 -4.58 -44.19
CA GLU A 1085 -22.72 -5.53 -45.29
C GLU A 1085 -24.20 -5.94 -45.42
N ALA A 1086 -24.89 -6.14 -44.29
CA ALA A 1086 -26.32 -6.45 -44.27
C ALA A 1086 -27.18 -5.24 -44.69
N ILE A 1087 -26.81 -4.03 -44.31
CA ILE A 1087 -27.45 -2.78 -44.74
C ILE A 1087 -27.26 -2.59 -46.25
N ASP A 1088 -26.06 -2.83 -46.78
CA ASP A 1088 -25.77 -2.73 -48.21
C ASP A 1088 -26.58 -3.72 -49.05
N ALA A 1089 -26.79 -4.94 -48.54
CA ALA A 1089 -27.58 -5.97 -49.19
C ALA A 1089 -29.10 -5.75 -49.12
N SER A 1090 -29.58 -4.75 -48.36
CA SER A 1090 -31.02 -4.49 -48.22
C SER A 1090 -31.65 -3.99 -49.52
N THR A 1091 -32.90 -4.39 -49.77
CA THR A 1091 -33.66 -4.05 -50.98
C THR A 1091 -34.83 -3.09 -50.71
N SER A 1092 -35.02 -2.71 -49.44
CA SER A 1092 -36.02 -1.73 -49.02
C SER A 1092 -35.58 -0.98 -47.74
N PRO A 1093 -36.11 0.23 -47.49
CA PRO A 1093 -35.77 0.99 -46.28
C PRO A 1093 -36.07 0.24 -44.97
N VAL A 1094 -37.10 -0.61 -44.95
CA VAL A 1094 -37.48 -1.42 -43.77
C VAL A 1094 -36.45 -2.52 -43.51
N GLU A 1095 -35.89 -3.12 -44.57
CA GLU A 1095 -34.81 -4.11 -44.42
C GLU A 1095 -33.51 -3.46 -43.95
N ALA A 1096 -33.19 -2.25 -44.42
CA ALA A 1096 -32.05 -1.46 -43.94
C ALA A 1096 -32.16 -1.18 -42.43
N GLN A 1097 -33.34 -0.73 -41.97
CA GLN A 1097 -33.60 -0.51 -40.54
C GLN A 1097 -33.50 -1.80 -39.72
N SER A 1098 -34.01 -2.93 -40.23
CA SER A 1098 -33.90 -4.20 -39.51
C SER A 1098 -32.46 -4.70 -39.41
N ALA A 1099 -31.60 -4.40 -40.39
CA ALA A 1099 -30.18 -4.70 -40.35
C ALA A 1099 -29.44 -3.78 -39.36
N GLU A 1100 -29.79 -2.49 -39.33
CA GLU A 1100 -29.33 -1.53 -38.32
C GLU A 1100 -29.63 -2.00 -36.91
N ASP A 1101 -30.90 -2.27 -36.58
CA ASP A 1101 -31.33 -2.66 -35.23
C ASP A 1101 -30.59 -3.91 -34.72
N LYS A 1102 -30.32 -4.87 -35.61
CA LYS A 1102 -29.52 -6.06 -35.29
C LYS A 1102 -28.06 -5.71 -35.04
N GLY A 1103 -27.47 -4.87 -35.89
CA GLY A 1103 -26.08 -4.41 -35.73
C GLY A 1103 -25.86 -3.65 -34.42
N VAL A 1104 -26.78 -2.74 -34.08
CA VAL A 1104 -26.77 -2.02 -32.79
C VAL A 1104 -26.89 -2.99 -31.62
N GLY A 1105 -27.75 -4.01 -31.73
CA GLY A 1105 -27.89 -5.05 -30.71
C GLY A 1105 -26.61 -5.88 -30.51
N SER A 1106 -25.92 -6.25 -31.59
CA SER A 1106 -24.65 -6.97 -31.54
C SER A 1106 -23.53 -6.13 -30.92
N ILE A 1107 -23.38 -4.87 -31.34
CA ILE A 1107 -22.39 -3.94 -30.77
C ILE A 1107 -22.63 -3.73 -29.26
N ALA A 1108 -23.89 -3.62 -28.83
CA ALA A 1108 -24.23 -3.53 -27.41
C ALA A 1108 -23.85 -4.80 -26.62
N GLN A 1109 -23.89 -5.97 -27.25
CA GLN A 1109 -23.45 -7.23 -26.65
C GLN A 1109 -21.92 -7.26 -26.47
N ASP A 1110 -21.15 -6.74 -27.44
CA ASP A 1110 -19.69 -6.63 -27.30
C ASP A 1110 -19.29 -5.74 -26.12
N VAL A 1111 -20.01 -4.62 -25.91
CA VAL A 1111 -19.80 -3.73 -24.75
C VAL A 1111 -20.10 -4.46 -23.44
N LEU A 1112 -21.17 -5.26 -23.40
CA LEU A 1112 -21.51 -6.11 -22.24
C LEU A 1112 -20.42 -7.14 -21.95
N ASP A 1113 -19.92 -7.83 -22.97
CA ASP A 1113 -18.90 -8.86 -22.81
C ASP A 1113 -17.58 -8.26 -22.31
N ALA A 1114 -17.20 -7.07 -22.80
CA ALA A 1114 -16.05 -6.32 -22.30
C ALA A 1114 -16.23 -5.90 -20.83
N ALA A 1115 -17.40 -5.39 -20.43
CA ALA A 1115 -17.70 -5.02 -19.04
C ALA A 1115 -17.68 -6.23 -18.09
N LYS A 1116 -18.20 -7.39 -18.54
CA LYS A 1116 -18.11 -8.65 -17.78
C LYS A 1116 -16.65 -9.06 -17.57
N GLN A 1117 -15.81 -8.91 -18.58
CA GLN A 1117 -14.41 -9.27 -18.49
C GLN A 1117 -13.63 -8.32 -17.56
N ASP A 1118 -13.92 -7.01 -17.58
CA ASP A 1118 -13.35 -6.04 -16.65
C ASP A 1118 -13.65 -6.40 -15.19
N ALA A 1119 -14.93 -6.67 -14.90
CA ALA A 1119 -15.41 -7.08 -13.58
C ALA A 1119 -14.73 -8.37 -13.09
N LYS A 1120 -14.58 -9.37 -13.96
CA LYS A 1120 -13.86 -10.61 -13.63
C LYS A 1120 -12.39 -10.36 -13.29
N ASN A 1121 -11.72 -9.50 -14.07
CA ASN A 1121 -10.32 -9.13 -13.81
C ASN A 1121 -10.17 -8.43 -12.45
N LYS A 1122 -11.14 -7.59 -12.05
CA LYS A 1122 -11.17 -6.97 -10.73
C LYS A 1122 -11.34 -7.99 -9.61
N ILE A 1123 -12.29 -8.93 -9.74
CA ILE A 1123 -12.52 -10.00 -8.77
C ILE A 1123 -11.27 -10.87 -8.60
N ALA A 1124 -10.59 -11.24 -9.69
CA ALA A 1124 -9.36 -12.03 -9.64
C ALA A 1124 -8.25 -11.31 -8.85
N LYS A 1125 -8.01 -10.02 -9.13
CA LYS A 1125 -7.01 -9.19 -8.42
C LYS A 1125 -7.33 -9.06 -6.93
N GLU A 1126 -8.61 -8.88 -6.57
CA GLU A 1126 -9.04 -8.76 -5.18
C GLU A 1126 -8.87 -10.08 -4.43
N ALA A 1127 -9.22 -11.21 -5.06
CA ALA A 1127 -9.04 -12.54 -4.49
C ALA A 1127 -7.55 -12.88 -4.26
N GLU A 1128 -6.66 -12.53 -5.20
CA GLU A 1128 -5.21 -12.69 -5.02
C GLU A 1128 -4.68 -11.83 -3.86
N SER A 1129 -5.10 -10.57 -3.79
CA SER A 1129 -4.72 -9.65 -2.71
C SER A 1129 -5.19 -10.16 -1.35
N ALA A 1130 -6.43 -10.62 -1.25
CA ALA A 1130 -6.99 -11.22 -0.04
C ALA A 1130 -6.20 -12.48 0.40
N LYS A 1131 -5.87 -13.37 -0.53
CA LYS A 1131 -5.06 -14.56 -0.25
C LYS A 1131 -3.66 -14.22 0.26
N SER A 1132 -3.03 -13.18 -0.31
CA SER A 1132 -1.72 -12.69 0.12
C SER A 1132 -1.74 -12.13 1.55
N VAL A 1133 -2.79 -11.36 1.90
CA VAL A 1133 -3.01 -10.87 3.27
C VAL A 1133 -3.19 -12.02 4.25
N ILE A 1134 -3.99 -13.04 3.88
CA ILE A 1134 -4.19 -14.25 4.70
C ILE A 1134 -2.87 -15.03 4.88
N ASP A 1135 -2.06 -15.17 3.83
CA ASP A 1135 -0.76 -15.86 3.89
C ASP A 1135 0.24 -15.19 4.82
N SER A 1136 0.27 -13.86 4.77
CA SER A 1136 1.18 -13.04 5.55
C SER A 1136 0.86 -13.02 7.05
N ASN A 1137 -0.29 -13.57 7.45
CA ASN A 1137 -0.70 -13.58 8.85
C ASN A 1137 0.04 -14.67 9.66
N PRO A 1138 0.86 -14.30 10.68
CA PRO A 1138 1.69 -15.27 11.39
C PRO A 1138 0.98 -16.11 12.45
N ASN A 1139 -0.19 -15.69 12.97
CA ASN A 1139 -0.89 -16.42 14.04
C ASN A 1139 -2.09 -17.26 13.55
N LEU A 1140 -2.31 -17.32 12.24
CA LEU A 1140 -3.19 -18.32 11.62
C LEU A 1140 -2.40 -19.61 11.34
N THR A 1141 -2.96 -20.75 11.71
CA THR A 1141 -2.42 -22.06 11.32
C THR A 1141 -2.60 -22.31 9.83
N ASP A 1142 -1.81 -23.22 9.24
CA ASP A 1142 -1.94 -23.60 7.82
C ASP A 1142 -3.36 -24.09 7.47
N ALA A 1143 -4.03 -24.76 8.42
CA ALA A 1143 -5.41 -25.22 8.24
C ALA A 1143 -6.42 -24.06 8.21
N GLU A 1144 -6.22 -23.04 9.05
CA GLU A 1144 -7.05 -21.84 9.07
C GLU A 1144 -6.80 -20.96 7.85
N LYS A 1145 -5.55 -20.80 7.42
CA LYS A 1145 -5.19 -20.14 6.16
C LYS A 1145 -5.84 -20.83 4.97
N ALA A 1146 -5.75 -22.16 4.90
CA ALA A 1146 -6.37 -22.93 3.83
C ALA A 1146 -7.90 -22.79 3.82
N ALA A 1147 -8.54 -22.75 5.00
CA ALA A 1147 -9.99 -22.55 5.11
C ALA A 1147 -10.40 -21.14 4.66
N ALA A 1148 -9.69 -20.10 5.09
CA ALA A 1148 -9.96 -18.71 4.70
C ALA A 1148 -9.75 -18.49 3.20
N LYS A 1149 -8.67 -19.02 2.61
CA LYS A 1149 -8.44 -18.95 1.16
C LYS A 1149 -9.52 -19.68 0.36
N LYS A 1150 -10.05 -20.79 0.89
CA LYS A 1150 -11.13 -21.54 0.25
C LYS A 1150 -12.46 -20.77 0.29
N ALA A 1151 -12.70 -19.96 1.33
CA ALA A 1151 -13.83 -19.04 1.37
C ALA A 1151 -13.69 -17.96 0.28
N VAL A 1152 -12.50 -17.34 0.20
CA VAL A 1152 -12.18 -16.36 -0.86
C VAL A 1152 -12.37 -16.95 -2.25
N ASP A 1153 -11.93 -18.19 -2.49
CA ASP A 1153 -12.14 -18.89 -3.77
C ASP A 1153 -13.63 -19.15 -4.08
N ALA A 1154 -14.43 -19.47 -3.06
CA ALA A 1154 -15.86 -19.71 -3.23
C ALA A 1154 -16.61 -18.42 -3.55
N ASP A 1155 -16.29 -17.33 -2.87
CA ASP A 1155 -16.92 -16.02 -3.08
C ASP A 1155 -16.48 -15.37 -4.39
N ALA A 1156 -15.20 -15.50 -4.77
CA ALA A 1156 -14.71 -15.10 -6.09
C ALA A 1156 -15.41 -15.87 -7.21
N LYS A 1157 -15.64 -17.18 -7.02
CA LYS A 1157 -16.41 -17.99 -7.96
C LYS A 1157 -17.87 -17.57 -8.03
N ALA A 1158 -18.53 -17.34 -6.90
CA ALA A 1158 -19.92 -16.90 -6.86
C ALA A 1158 -20.11 -15.54 -7.55
N ALA A 1159 -19.17 -14.60 -7.34
CA ALA A 1159 -19.13 -13.32 -8.02
C ALA A 1159 -18.96 -13.49 -9.54
N THR A 1160 -18.03 -14.34 -9.97
CA THR A 1160 -17.80 -14.64 -11.40
C THR A 1160 -19.06 -15.23 -12.06
N ASP A 1161 -19.71 -16.20 -11.43
CA ASP A 1161 -20.94 -16.81 -11.94
C ASP A 1161 -22.09 -15.78 -12.05
N ALA A 1162 -22.18 -14.83 -11.10
CA ALA A 1162 -23.15 -13.75 -11.13
C ALA A 1162 -22.85 -12.71 -12.23
N ILE A 1163 -21.57 -12.37 -12.44
CA ILE A 1163 -21.13 -11.51 -13.54
C ILE A 1163 -21.46 -12.15 -14.89
N ASP A 1164 -21.23 -13.45 -15.05
CA ASP A 1164 -21.56 -14.18 -16.28
C ASP A 1164 -23.05 -14.16 -16.62
N ALA A 1165 -23.90 -14.24 -15.59
CA ALA A 1165 -25.35 -14.20 -15.73
C ALA A 1165 -25.93 -12.80 -16.05
N SER A 1166 -25.12 -11.74 -15.96
CA SER A 1166 -25.61 -10.37 -16.19
C SER A 1166 -26.03 -10.13 -17.64
N THR A 1167 -27.03 -9.28 -17.82
CA THR A 1167 -27.60 -8.93 -19.14
C THR A 1167 -27.34 -7.47 -19.53
N SER A 1168 -26.66 -6.72 -18.67
CA SER A 1168 -26.21 -5.34 -18.94
C SER A 1168 -24.92 -5.00 -18.18
N PRO A 1169 -24.14 -4.01 -18.64
CA PRO A 1169 -22.92 -3.58 -17.95
C PRO A 1169 -23.15 -3.16 -16.50
N VAL A 1170 -24.31 -2.53 -16.22
CA VAL A 1170 -24.68 -2.10 -14.86
C VAL A 1170 -24.93 -3.30 -13.93
N GLU A 1171 -25.53 -4.38 -14.45
CA GLU A 1171 -25.71 -5.62 -13.69
C GLU A 1171 -24.37 -6.32 -13.42
N ALA A 1172 -23.44 -6.30 -14.38
CA ALA A 1172 -22.08 -6.82 -14.20
C ALA A 1172 -21.33 -6.07 -13.09
N GLN A 1173 -21.38 -4.73 -13.09
CA GLN A 1173 -20.79 -3.90 -12.04
C GLN A 1173 -21.43 -4.16 -10.67
N SER A 1174 -22.76 -4.31 -10.61
CA SER A 1174 -23.44 -4.62 -9.34
C SER A 1174 -23.04 -6.00 -8.78
N ALA A 1175 -22.77 -6.97 -9.65
CA ALA A 1175 -22.26 -8.28 -9.25
C ALA A 1175 -20.79 -8.21 -8.78
N GLU A 1176 -19.96 -7.41 -9.44
CA GLU A 1176 -18.59 -7.10 -9.03
C GLU A 1176 -18.55 -6.48 -7.62
N ASP A 1177 -19.28 -5.39 -7.38
CA ASP A 1177 -19.28 -4.67 -6.11
C ASP A 1177 -19.65 -5.58 -4.93
N LYS A 1178 -20.63 -6.48 -5.14
CA LYS A 1178 -21.03 -7.49 -4.15
C LYS A 1178 -19.94 -8.54 -3.91
N GLY A 1179 -19.27 -8.98 -4.98
CA GLY A 1179 -18.18 -9.94 -4.91
C GLY A 1179 -16.98 -9.38 -4.13
N VAL A 1180 -16.55 -8.16 -4.47
CA VAL A 1180 -15.48 -7.43 -3.76
C VAL A 1180 -15.83 -7.28 -2.27
N GLY A 1181 -17.06 -6.90 -1.95
CA GLY A 1181 -17.52 -6.79 -0.56
C GLY A 1181 -17.47 -8.12 0.21
N SER A 1182 -17.77 -9.24 -0.45
CA SER A 1182 -17.74 -10.57 0.17
C SER A 1182 -16.30 -11.05 0.40
N ILE A 1183 -15.40 -10.86 -0.57
CA ILE A 1183 -13.97 -11.17 -0.44
C ILE A 1183 -13.31 -10.34 0.68
N ALA A 1184 -13.66 -9.04 0.80
CA ALA A 1184 -13.16 -8.20 1.88
C ALA A 1184 -13.65 -8.68 3.27
N GLN A 1185 -14.86 -9.24 3.34
CA GLN A 1185 -15.40 -9.82 4.57
C GLN A 1185 -14.63 -11.07 5.01
N ASP A 1186 -14.19 -11.92 4.07
CA ASP A 1186 -13.35 -13.08 4.36
C ASP A 1186 -11.99 -12.69 4.97
N VAL A 1187 -11.36 -11.62 4.47
CA VAL A 1187 -10.11 -11.07 5.04
C VAL A 1187 -10.34 -10.57 6.46
N LEU A 1188 -11.45 -9.86 6.70
CA LEU A 1188 -11.82 -9.38 8.03
C LEU A 1188 -12.06 -10.54 9.01
N ASP A 1189 -12.69 -11.62 8.56
CA ASP A 1189 -12.94 -12.79 9.40
C ASP A 1189 -11.66 -13.59 9.70
N ALA A 1190 -10.72 -13.67 8.75
CA ALA A 1190 -9.38 -14.18 8.99
C ALA A 1190 -8.61 -13.34 10.02
N ALA A 1191 -8.70 -12.00 9.95
CA ALA A 1191 -8.09 -11.10 10.93
C ALA A 1191 -8.70 -11.21 12.33
N LYS A 1192 -10.02 -11.45 12.44
CA LYS A 1192 -10.67 -11.75 13.73
C LYS A 1192 -10.20 -13.07 14.32
N GLN A 1193 -9.96 -14.08 13.47
CA GLN A 1193 -9.48 -15.39 13.92
C GLN A 1193 -8.01 -15.31 14.37
N ASP A 1194 -7.16 -14.57 13.65
CA ASP A 1194 -5.80 -14.22 14.07
C ASP A 1194 -5.79 -13.54 15.46
N ALA A 1195 -6.65 -12.53 15.67
CA ALA A 1195 -6.80 -11.85 16.95
C ALA A 1195 -7.32 -12.74 18.09
N LYS A 1196 -7.93 -13.90 17.77
CA LYS A 1196 -8.41 -14.89 18.75
C LYS A 1196 -7.35 -15.95 19.06
N ASN A 1197 -6.48 -16.25 18.10
CA ASN A 1197 -5.36 -17.18 18.27
C ASN A 1197 -4.19 -16.55 19.03
N LYS A 1198 -4.12 -15.21 19.00
CA LYS A 1198 -3.25 -14.38 19.83
C LYS A 1198 -3.86 -14.17 21.21
#